data_AF-A0A7S1Q5F9-F1
#
_entry.id   AF-A0A7S1Q5F9-F1
#
_cell.length_a   1.000
_cell.length_b   1.000
_cell.length_c   1.000
_cell.angle_alpha   90.00
_cell.angle_beta   90.00
_cell.angle_gamma   90.00
#
_symmetry.space_group_name_H-M   'P 1'
#
loop_
_entity.id
_entity.type
_entity.pdbx_description
1 polymer ?
#
loop_
_entity_poly.entity_id
_entity_poly.type
_entity_poly.pdbx_seq_one_letter_code
_entity_poly.pdbx_strand_id
1 'polypeptide(L)'
;MEAVLETRRVNPAYAKLGDKREGLPAFLQRNEVVDIVRDNQVVLLSGETGCGKSTQVPQIILDSCPEAHILVMQPRKIAATTLADRIAAERCQRMGQDVGYIVPFDSKAAKARLLFTTLGVFRRRLLHDPDLKGITHVIFDEVHERDKLADFNMIFVRDMLERRTDIRVMLMSATLQMETFERYFDNPAKIAIPGRVFPVSQLYMDEVAATLYKQPMFRMWLGPGILCGGIDIPAGAEGDWNERAWKTVVFRNTKPEDRDCLWGLREKGLEPQMMAPFSKARLIDGLRKMDVLQQSSLAFDFPIIEALILHIDRMYKDAQKADPDKPCGTVLVFLPGWGDIDQLQKRLVQNFSKDRFKVMPLHSQVSKEQQSEIFEPPPKGIRKIVLTTNIAEASITVEGTEFVIDCGRAKEVSYDPYLKVGTLTTSWISQASAKQRAGRAGRTQGGLCFHLFCRERFDKLDEFLPPELLRSPLEDSALTAKLMLLQMGSKEKVSDFLAKAPSPPEQLAITNSIQLLVELGALTPQEELTALGEHLTNSPLPPRLAKTVMWAILLGCLDDALAVVSAGGGFTRDPFRFAGVDREEAQKMKQDLAKPHNSDHACLLNAVSGFSDAFNQNAFCDQWKLAQATMRQIRDQQNRLFTDLQEIKTESFANRNRGNFQLLVAVLAAGIFPNVARRRGQSDFYEAQNGKVEARPHGSSAYVPMAPDEWVFFQELSQMESTYKLKLVSPIDPLAMMLLCGEGPVDVATGEGKGGKGGKFGKGSKGGSQTTISLLDGWVKFRTDPATADQVKKLRGSLQSAFQAFCAKSGVLPPQANIALFDQVAAILSMTGDSPGALGGLAQEPGEEAMADGDVEIEVEASASAGFRPGMKRPAPWQDKGGGAWQRPRMDKGGSAPWAGGKAGGFKGGGGGKGKSWGKGGGGKGGGKKGGKGSMGGFGGGGGFGGGSAAGNAPFGGNAGTADASSAPRW
;
A
#
# COMPACT_ATOMS: atom_id res chain seq x y z
N MET A 1 -40.90 -0.83 -26.74
CA MET A 1 -40.34 -1.24 -25.43
C MET A 1 -41.38 -1.92 -24.56
N GLU A 2 -42.60 -1.39 -24.48
CA GLU A 2 -43.73 -2.02 -23.78
C GLU A 2 -43.98 -3.45 -24.26
N ALA A 3 -44.05 -3.70 -25.57
CA ALA A 3 -44.11 -5.05 -26.14
C ALA A 3 -42.93 -5.98 -25.73
N VAL A 4 -41.73 -5.44 -25.50
CA VAL A 4 -40.55 -6.21 -25.04
C VAL A 4 -40.68 -6.53 -23.56
N LEU A 5 -41.13 -5.58 -22.73
CA LEU A 5 -41.41 -5.80 -21.31
C LEU A 5 -42.56 -6.79 -21.12
N GLU A 6 -43.58 -6.70 -21.96
CA GLU A 6 -44.75 -7.57 -21.96
C GLU A 6 -44.39 -8.99 -22.39
N THR A 7 -43.59 -9.15 -23.45
CA THR A 7 -43.01 -10.45 -23.84
C THR A 7 -42.13 -11.04 -22.73
N ARG A 8 -41.39 -10.21 -21.98
CA ARG A 8 -40.58 -10.67 -20.83
C ARG A 8 -41.45 -11.12 -19.66
N ARG A 9 -42.56 -10.43 -19.35
CA ARG A 9 -43.49 -10.81 -18.28
C ARG A 9 -44.11 -12.20 -18.50
N VAL A 10 -44.23 -12.64 -19.75
CA VAL A 10 -44.72 -13.99 -20.10
C VAL A 10 -43.66 -15.08 -19.89
N ASN A 11 -42.37 -14.74 -19.73
CA ASN A 11 -41.31 -15.70 -19.46
C ASN A 11 -41.40 -16.22 -18.00
N PRO A 12 -41.62 -17.53 -17.75
CA PRO A 12 -41.73 -18.08 -16.40
C PRO A 12 -40.50 -17.85 -15.52
N ALA A 13 -39.30 -17.85 -16.12
CA ALA A 13 -38.06 -17.57 -15.39
C ALA A 13 -37.98 -16.10 -14.96
N TYR A 14 -38.49 -15.18 -15.78
CA TYR A 14 -38.57 -13.76 -15.46
C TYR A 14 -39.63 -13.50 -14.37
N ALA A 15 -40.81 -14.13 -14.46
CA ALA A 15 -41.86 -14.02 -13.44
C ALA A 15 -41.38 -14.50 -12.05
N LYS A 16 -40.72 -15.67 -11.99
CA LYS A 16 -40.16 -16.23 -10.74
C LYS A 16 -39.09 -15.34 -10.10
N LEU A 17 -38.29 -14.65 -10.91
CA LEU A 17 -37.31 -13.65 -10.43
C LEU A 17 -37.99 -12.32 -10.08
N GLY A 18 -39.09 -12.00 -10.77
CA GLY A 18 -39.98 -10.87 -10.50
C GLY A 18 -40.47 -10.86 -9.06
N ASP A 19 -41.06 -11.96 -8.58
CA ASP A 19 -41.58 -12.06 -7.21
C ASP A 19 -40.53 -11.70 -6.13
N LYS A 20 -39.26 -12.10 -6.35
CA LYS A 20 -38.16 -11.77 -5.44
C LYS A 20 -37.76 -10.29 -5.54
N ARG A 21 -37.79 -9.70 -6.73
CA ARG A 21 -37.47 -8.28 -6.96
C ARG A 21 -38.55 -7.37 -6.38
N GLU A 22 -39.82 -7.72 -6.58
CA GLU A 22 -40.98 -6.97 -6.08
C GLU A 22 -41.03 -6.94 -4.55
N GLY A 23 -40.43 -7.95 -3.91
CA GLY A 23 -40.22 -7.98 -2.47
C GLY A 23 -39.11 -7.05 -1.96
N LEU A 24 -38.27 -6.44 -2.78
CA LEU A 24 -37.19 -5.58 -2.28
C LEU A 24 -37.69 -4.16 -1.94
N PRO A 25 -37.25 -3.55 -0.83
CA PRO A 25 -37.67 -2.19 -0.46
C PRO A 25 -37.49 -1.15 -1.56
N ALA A 26 -36.36 -1.22 -2.30
CA ALA A 26 -36.11 -0.31 -3.41
C ALA A 26 -37.14 -0.42 -4.55
N PHE A 27 -37.67 -1.62 -4.80
CA PHE A 27 -38.70 -1.82 -5.82
C PHE A 27 -40.08 -1.32 -5.36
N LEU A 28 -40.37 -1.44 -4.07
CA LEU A 28 -41.63 -0.94 -3.50
C LEU A 28 -41.74 0.59 -3.65
N GLN A 29 -40.63 1.32 -3.59
CA GLN A 29 -40.54 2.76 -3.81
C GLN A 29 -40.30 3.18 -5.27
N ARG A 30 -40.45 2.27 -6.26
CA ARG A 30 -40.11 2.56 -7.66
C ARG A 30 -40.77 3.83 -8.24
N ASN A 31 -42.02 4.12 -7.88
CA ASN A 31 -42.73 5.28 -8.41
C ASN A 31 -42.11 6.59 -7.91
N GLU A 32 -41.83 6.65 -6.60
CA GLU A 32 -41.14 7.79 -5.97
C GLU A 32 -39.75 8.00 -6.58
N VAL A 33 -39.00 6.92 -6.81
CA VAL A 33 -37.70 6.97 -7.49
C VAL A 33 -37.83 7.57 -8.89
N VAL A 34 -38.79 7.10 -9.69
CA VAL A 34 -38.99 7.59 -11.07
C VAL A 34 -39.36 9.07 -11.08
N ASP A 35 -40.32 9.47 -10.25
CA ASP A 35 -40.79 10.86 -10.21
C ASP A 35 -39.68 11.81 -9.76
N ILE A 36 -38.98 11.50 -8.66
CA ILE A 36 -37.91 12.36 -8.14
C ILE A 36 -36.74 12.45 -9.13
N VAL A 37 -36.34 11.33 -9.76
CA VAL A 37 -35.25 11.33 -10.75
C VAL A 37 -35.63 12.08 -12.03
N ARG A 38 -36.90 11.99 -12.46
CA ARG A 38 -37.41 12.73 -13.62
C ARG A 38 -37.50 14.23 -13.36
N ASP A 39 -37.74 14.65 -12.12
CA ASP A 39 -38.02 16.06 -11.83
C ASP A 39 -36.80 16.82 -11.27
N ASN A 40 -35.71 16.11 -10.92
CA ASN A 40 -34.50 16.71 -10.34
C ASN A 40 -33.23 16.32 -11.11
N GLN A 41 -32.34 17.29 -11.35
CA GLN A 41 -31.07 17.05 -12.05
C GLN A 41 -30.09 16.22 -11.20
N VAL A 42 -30.07 16.46 -9.89
CA VAL A 42 -29.24 15.73 -8.92
C VAL A 42 -30.11 15.11 -7.83
N VAL A 43 -29.88 13.83 -7.54
CA VAL A 43 -30.60 13.08 -6.50
C VAL A 43 -29.63 12.35 -5.58
N LEU A 44 -29.83 12.50 -4.26
CA LEU A 44 -29.16 11.70 -3.25
C LEU A 44 -30.09 10.57 -2.79
N LEU A 45 -29.64 9.33 -2.94
CA LEU A 45 -30.38 8.15 -2.54
C LEU A 45 -29.66 7.45 -1.39
N SER A 46 -30.30 7.41 -0.22
CA SER A 46 -29.83 6.64 0.92
C SER A 46 -30.63 5.34 1.02
N GLY A 47 -29.97 4.25 1.39
CA GLY A 47 -30.66 3.00 1.67
C GLY A 47 -29.73 1.96 2.26
N GLU A 48 -30.16 1.31 3.34
CA GLU A 48 -29.34 0.34 4.06
C GLU A 48 -28.89 -0.81 3.16
N THR A 49 -27.80 -1.48 3.53
CA THR A 49 -27.28 -2.58 2.72
C THR A 49 -28.32 -3.71 2.60
N GLY A 50 -28.57 -4.17 1.37
CA GLY A 50 -29.56 -5.21 1.10
C GLY A 50 -30.96 -4.68 0.75
N CYS A 51 -31.20 -3.35 0.78
CA CYS A 51 -32.47 -2.76 0.34
C CYS A 51 -32.74 -2.90 -1.18
N GLY A 52 -31.71 -3.24 -1.97
CA GLY A 52 -31.79 -3.39 -3.42
C GLY A 52 -31.39 -2.16 -4.23
N LYS A 53 -30.81 -1.11 -3.62
CA LYS A 53 -30.32 0.12 -4.29
C LYS A 53 -29.55 -0.15 -5.59
N SER A 54 -28.43 -0.86 -5.49
CA SER A 54 -27.48 -1.08 -6.59
C SER A 54 -28.01 -1.99 -7.69
N THR A 55 -29.00 -2.85 -7.40
CA THR A 55 -29.58 -3.77 -8.39
C THR A 55 -30.87 -3.24 -9.00
N GLN A 56 -31.77 -2.65 -8.20
CA GLN A 56 -33.11 -2.29 -8.65
C GLN A 56 -33.21 -0.86 -9.18
N VAL A 57 -32.55 0.13 -8.57
CA VAL A 57 -32.69 1.54 -8.98
C VAL A 57 -32.30 1.77 -10.45
N PRO A 58 -31.15 1.27 -10.95
CA PRO A 58 -30.82 1.44 -12.36
C PRO A 58 -31.82 0.75 -13.30
N GLN A 59 -32.38 -0.40 -12.89
CA GLN A 59 -33.41 -1.11 -13.67
C GLN A 59 -34.73 -0.33 -13.69
N ILE A 60 -35.15 0.25 -12.57
CA ILE A 60 -36.36 1.06 -12.44
C ILE A 60 -36.29 2.26 -13.40
N ILE A 61 -35.15 2.97 -13.42
CA ILE A 61 -34.92 4.09 -14.34
C ILE A 61 -34.95 3.60 -15.79
N LEU A 62 -34.24 2.51 -16.11
CA LEU A 62 -34.15 1.96 -17.46
C LEU A 62 -35.52 1.48 -18.00
N ASP A 63 -36.34 0.89 -17.14
CA ASP A 63 -37.66 0.36 -17.52
C ASP A 63 -38.70 1.49 -17.66
N SER A 64 -38.50 2.61 -16.97
CA SER A 64 -39.42 3.77 -16.99
C SER A 64 -39.07 4.80 -18.07
N CYS A 65 -37.82 4.83 -18.56
CA CYS A 65 -37.34 5.78 -19.56
C CYS A 65 -36.70 5.06 -20.77
N PRO A 66 -37.39 4.98 -21.93
CA PRO A 66 -36.89 4.28 -23.11
C PRO A 66 -35.55 4.80 -23.66
N GLU A 67 -35.36 6.12 -23.58
CA GLU A 67 -34.15 6.81 -24.05
C GLU A 67 -33.00 6.75 -23.03
N ALA A 68 -33.18 6.07 -21.89
CA ALA A 68 -32.17 6.04 -20.84
C ALA A 68 -30.91 5.27 -21.27
N HIS A 69 -29.81 5.99 -21.32
CA HIS A 69 -28.44 5.47 -21.30
C HIS A 69 -27.80 5.82 -19.96
N ILE A 70 -27.51 4.79 -19.16
CA ILE A 70 -27.14 4.88 -17.75
C ILE A 70 -25.71 4.38 -17.55
N LEU A 71 -24.85 5.21 -16.98
CA LEU A 71 -23.54 4.82 -16.46
C LEU A 71 -23.63 4.66 -14.95
N VAL A 72 -23.29 3.48 -14.44
CA VAL A 72 -23.18 3.21 -13.00
C VAL A 72 -21.72 2.98 -12.64
N MET A 73 -21.15 3.87 -11.85
CA MET A 73 -19.79 3.73 -11.37
C MET A 73 -19.76 2.89 -10.10
N GLN A 74 -18.79 1.98 -10.05
CA GLN A 74 -18.49 1.13 -8.91
C GLN A 74 -17.01 1.30 -8.52
N PRO A 75 -16.69 1.35 -7.22
CA PRO A 75 -15.29 1.46 -6.78
C PRO A 75 -14.46 0.22 -7.15
N ARG A 76 -15.09 -0.96 -7.26
CA ARG A 76 -14.39 -2.25 -7.41
C ARG A 76 -14.80 -2.98 -8.69
N LYS A 77 -13.82 -3.54 -9.40
CA LYS A 77 -14.04 -4.37 -10.60
C LYS A 77 -15.04 -5.50 -10.36
N ILE A 78 -14.89 -6.24 -9.25
CA ILE A 78 -15.76 -7.37 -8.92
C ILE A 78 -17.22 -6.94 -8.69
N ALA A 79 -17.45 -5.75 -8.11
CA ALA A 79 -18.79 -5.22 -7.91
C ALA A 79 -19.42 -4.85 -9.26
N ALA A 80 -18.70 -4.14 -10.14
CA ALA A 80 -19.18 -3.81 -11.49
C ALA A 80 -19.57 -5.06 -12.29
N THR A 81 -18.72 -6.09 -12.31
CA THR A 81 -18.99 -7.31 -13.08
C THR A 81 -20.14 -8.11 -12.48
N THR A 82 -20.16 -8.33 -11.15
CA THR A 82 -21.18 -9.18 -10.52
C THR A 82 -22.55 -8.51 -10.47
N LEU A 83 -22.64 -7.19 -10.31
CA LEU A 83 -23.90 -6.45 -10.39
C LEU A 83 -24.47 -6.50 -11.82
N ALA A 84 -23.62 -6.30 -12.83
CA ALA A 84 -24.06 -6.38 -14.22
C ALA A 84 -24.55 -7.79 -14.59
N ASP A 85 -23.80 -8.84 -14.21
CA ASP A 85 -24.20 -10.23 -14.41
C ASP A 85 -25.50 -10.55 -13.68
N ARG A 86 -25.64 -10.09 -12.42
CA ARG A 86 -26.85 -10.29 -11.62
C ARG A 86 -28.07 -9.63 -12.26
N ILE A 87 -27.95 -8.38 -12.72
CA ILE A 87 -29.05 -7.65 -13.36
C ILE A 87 -29.38 -8.27 -14.72
N ALA A 88 -28.39 -8.70 -15.51
CA ALA A 88 -28.66 -9.40 -16.76
C ALA A 88 -29.42 -10.71 -16.53
N ALA A 89 -29.06 -11.47 -15.49
CA ALA A 89 -29.78 -12.67 -15.08
C ALA A 89 -31.21 -12.35 -14.60
N GLU A 90 -31.39 -11.32 -13.76
CA GLU A 90 -32.72 -10.84 -13.33
C GLU A 90 -33.61 -10.41 -14.50
N ARG A 91 -33.01 -9.91 -15.57
CA ARG A 91 -33.71 -9.53 -16.80
C ARG A 91 -33.88 -10.68 -17.79
N CYS A 92 -33.36 -11.87 -17.48
CA CYS A 92 -33.31 -13.02 -18.40
C CYS A 92 -32.65 -12.68 -19.75
N GLN A 93 -31.57 -11.89 -19.71
CA GLN A 93 -30.83 -11.44 -20.88
C GLN A 93 -29.38 -11.90 -20.86
N ARG A 94 -28.78 -11.93 -22.05
CA ARG A 94 -27.33 -12.12 -22.16
C ARG A 94 -26.62 -10.80 -21.88
N MET A 95 -25.48 -10.88 -21.20
CA MET A 95 -24.57 -9.75 -21.01
C MET A 95 -24.23 -9.08 -22.34
N GLY A 96 -24.20 -7.75 -22.34
CA GLY A 96 -23.94 -6.92 -23.52
C GLY A 96 -25.16 -6.62 -24.40
N GLN A 97 -26.36 -7.14 -24.08
CA GLN A 97 -27.60 -6.80 -24.79
C GLN A 97 -28.21 -5.48 -24.31
N ASP A 98 -28.72 -5.44 -23.09
CA ASP A 98 -29.35 -4.24 -22.47
C ASP A 98 -28.51 -3.76 -21.27
N VAL A 99 -27.82 -4.71 -20.63
CA VAL A 99 -26.95 -4.52 -19.46
C VAL A 99 -25.55 -5.01 -19.81
N GLY A 100 -24.53 -4.27 -19.41
CA GLY A 100 -23.14 -4.60 -19.66
C GLY A 100 -22.21 -3.99 -18.63
N TYR A 101 -20.91 -4.25 -18.78
CA TYR A 101 -19.88 -3.57 -18.00
C TYR A 101 -18.66 -3.21 -18.85
N ILE A 102 -17.89 -2.24 -18.38
CA ILE A 102 -16.53 -1.94 -18.82
C ILE A 102 -15.66 -1.79 -17.58
N VAL A 103 -14.72 -2.70 -17.41
CA VAL A 103 -13.74 -2.66 -16.31
C VAL A 103 -12.34 -2.79 -16.92
N PRO A 104 -11.26 -2.51 -16.17
CA PRO A 104 -9.92 -2.72 -16.69
C PRO A 104 -9.76 -4.15 -17.19
N PHE A 105 -9.31 -4.29 -18.43
CA PHE A 105 -9.00 -5.57 -19.10
C PHE A 105 -10.19 -6.46 -19.44
N ASP A 106 -11.43 -6.00 -19.25
CA ASP A 106 -12.60 -6.82 -19.55
C ASP A 106 -13.82 -5.92 -19.86
N SER A 107 -14.49 -6.19 -20.98
CA SER A 107 -15.64 -5.40 -21.43
C SER A 107 -16.68 -6.29 -22.10
N LYS A 108 -17.94 -6.11 -21.69
CA LYS A 108 -19.11 -6.75 -22.30
C LYS A 108 -20.20 -5.69 -22.49
N ALA A 109 -19.95 -4.74 -23.38
CA ALA A 109 -20.74 -3.51 -23.53
C ALA A 109 -21.53 -3.37 -24.85
N ALA A 110 -21.42 -4.34 -25.77
CA ALA A 110 -21.72 -4.18 -27.21
C ALA A 110 -22.98 -3.39 -27.60
N LYS A 111 -24.12 -3.57 -26.90
CA LYS A 111 -25.37 -2.80 -27.12
C LYS A 111 -26.00 -2.29 -25.81
N ALA A 112 -25.26 -2.35 -24.71
CA ALA A 112 -25.81 -2.11 -23.38
C ALA A 112 -26.19 -0.63 -23.19
N ARG A 113 -27.43 -0.40 -22.70
CA ARG A 113 -27.91 0.92 -22.28
C ARG A 113 -27.62 1.18 -20.81
N LEU A 114 -27.63 0.14 -19.99
CA LEU A 114 -27.18 0.16 -18.60
C LEU A 114 -25.77 -0.42 -18.52
N LEU A 115 -24.80 0.43 -18.20
CA LEU A 115 -23.40 0.05 -18.19
C LEU A 115 -22.77 0.28 -16.82
N PHE A 116 -22.23 -0.79 -16.23
CA PHE A 116 -21.43 -0.72 -15.03
C PHE A 116 -19.97 -0.46 -15.38
N THR A 117 -19.33 0.47 -14.69
CA THR A 117 -17.93 0.82 -14.94
C THR A 117 -17.16 0.99 -13.64
N THR A 118 -15.85 0.75 -13.66
CA THR A 118 -15.00 1.25 -12.57
C THR A 118 -14.81 2.76 -12.69
N LEU A 119 -14.48 3.41 -11.58
CA LEU A 119 -14.20 4.86 -11.52
C LEU A 119 -13.06 5.28 -12.47
N GLY A 120 -12.02 4.46 -12.60
CA GLY A 120 -10.89 4.74 -13.50
C GLY A 120 -11.27 4.69 -14.99
N VAL A 121 -12.14 3.76 -15.39
CA VAL A 121 -12.67 3.69 -16.77
C VAL A 121 -13.57 4.88 -17.06
N PHE A 122 -14.40 5.29 -16.09
CA PHE A 122 -15.22 6.48 -16.20
C PHE A 122 -14.37 7.75 -16.37
N ARG A 123 -13.29 7.91 -15.58
CA ARG A 123 -12.34 9.02 -15.72
C ARG A 123 -11.72 9.10 -17.11
N ARG A 124 -11.30 7.97 -17.68
CA ARG A 124 -10.79 7.92 -19.07
C ARG A 124 -11.84 8.33 -20.08
N ARG A 125 -13.11 7.99 -19.86
CA ARG A 125 -14.21 8.46 -20.71
C ARG A 125 -14.37 9.97 -20.62
N LEU A 126 -14.36 10.54 -19.41
CA LEU A 126 -14.42 12.00 -19.22
C LEU A 126 -13.25 12.74 -19.90
N LEU A 127 -12.05 12.14 -19.89
CA LEU A 127 -10.87 12.68 -20.59
C LEU A 127 -11.04 12.78 -22.11
N HIS A 128 -11.84 11.89 -22.73
CA HIS A 128 -12.08 11.91 -24.18
C HIS A 128 -13.40 12.60 -24.55
N ASP A 129 -14.40 12.55 -23.67
CA ASP A 129 -15.74 13.07 -23.85
C ASP A 129 -16.20 13.79 -22.57
N PRO A 130 -15.73 15.03 -22.32
CA PRO A 130 -16.03 15.78 -21.10
C PRO A 130 -17.50 16.07 -20.87
N ASP A 131 -18.30 16.08 -21.94
CA ASP A 131 -19.74 16.32 -21.87
C ASP A 131 -20.56 15.02 -21.82
N LEU A 132 -19.93 13.84 -21.88
CA LEU A 132 -20.61 12.52 -21.88
C LEU A 132 -21.76 12.45 -22.90
N LYS A 133 -21.45 12.68 -24.18
CA LYS A 133 -22.43 12.67 -25.27
C LYS A 133 -23.17 11.33 -25.35
N GLY A 134 -24.48 11.39 -25.48
CA GLY A 134 -25.37 10.23 -25.54
C GLY A 134 -25.64 9.54 -24.19
N ILE A 135 -25.00 9.97 -23.10
CA ILE A 135 -25.36 9.52 -21.75
C ILE A 135 -26.43 10.44 -21.18
N THR A 136 -27.42 9.83 -20.53
CA THR A 136 -28.58 10.51 -19.94
C THR A 136 -28.54 10.48 -18.42
N HIS A 137 -27.98 9.42 -17.82
CA HIS A 137 -27.92 9.24 -16.38
C HIS A 137 -26.52 8.79 -15.96
N VAL A 138 -26.00 9.39 -14.89
CA VAL A 138 -24.73 9.04 -14.26
C VAL A 138 -25.00 8.73 -12.78
N ILE A 139 -24.63 7.54 -12.35
CA ILE A 139 -24.90 7.04 -11.00
C ILE A 139 -23.58 6.73 -10.31
N PHE A 140 -23.23 7.49 -9.27
CA PHE A 140 -22.15 7.14 -8.34
C PHE A 140 -22.74 6.23 -7.26
N ASP A 141 -22.38 4.95 -7.29
CA ASP A 141 -22.75 4.00 -6.23
C ASP A 141 -21.66 3.90 -5.16
N GLU A 142 -22.07 3.53 -3.95
CA GLU A 142 -21.20 3.39 -2.78
C GLU A 142 -20.36 4.64 -2.48
N VAL A 143 -20.94 5.84 -2.63
CA VAL A 143 -20.22 7.11 -2.41
C VAL A 143 -19.71 7.28 -0.98
N HIS A 144 -20.24 6.51 -0.03
CA HIS A 144 -19.74 6.45 1.33
C HIS A 144 -18.36 5.81 1.48
N GLU A 145 -17.84 5.10 0.48
CA GLU A 145 -16.45 4.62 0.50
C GLU A 145 -15.44 5.78 0.35
N ARG A 146 -15.90 6.97 -0.08
CA ARG A 146 -15.08 8.19 -0.25
C ARG A 146 -13.78 7.93 -1.03
N ASP A 147 -13.92 7.16 -2.11
CA ASP A 147 -12.85 6.79 -3.04
C ASP A 147 -12.26 8.03 -3.72
N LYS A 148 -10.92 8.06 -3.86
CA LYS A 148 -10.19 9.19 -4.43
C LYS A 148 -10.70 9.58 -5.81
N LEU A 149 -10.95 8.60 -6.68
CA LEU A 149 -11.41 8.83 -8.04
C LEU A 149 -12.87 9.26 -8.08
N ALA A 150 -13.71 8.79 -7.15
CA ALA A 150 -15.10 9.23 -7.07
C ALA A 150 -15.18 10.73 -6.74
N ASP A 151 -14.55 11.15 -5.64
CA ASP A 151 -14.54 12.57 -5.21
C ASP A 151 -13.88 13.45 -6.28
N PHE A 152 -12.81 12.99 -6.94
CA PHE A 152 -12.16 13.71 -8.05
C PHE A 152 -13.06 13.85 -9.29
N ASN A 153 -13.67 12.75 -9.75
CA ASN A 153 -14.54 12.77 -10.93
C ASN A 153 -15.82 13.60 -10.71
N MET A 154 -16.29 13.70 -9.47
CA MET A 154 -17.45 14.54 -9.12
C MET A 154 -17.22 16.02 -9.40
N ILE A 155 -15.98 16.52 -9.33
CA ILE A 155 -15.65 17.91 -9.69
C ILE A 155 -16.04 18.18 -11.14
N PHE A 156 -15.58 17.32 -12.06
CA PHE A 156 -15.90 17.44 -13.48
C PHE A 156 -17.38 17.25 -13.76
N VAL A 157 -18.03 16.28 -13.10
CA VAL A 157 -19.46 16.05 -13.28
C VAL A 157 -20.24 17.28 -12.83
N ARG A 158 -19.92 17.87 -11.67
CA ARG A 158 -20.58 19.08 -11.17
C ARG A 158 -20.40 20.25 -12.13
N ASP A 159 -19.17 20.51 -12.59
CA ASP A 159 -18.91 21.60 -13.54
C ASP A 159 -19.56 21.32 -14.93
N MET A 160 -19.81 20.06 -15.29
CA MET A 160 -20.56 19.67 -16.49
C MET A 160 -22.08 19.92 -16.36
N LEU A 161 -22.66 19.80 -15.15
CA LEU A 161 -24.09 20.01 -14.92
C LEU A 161 -24.57 21.41 -15.33
N GLU A 162 -23.67 22.40 -15.26
CA GLU A 162 -23.93 23.77 -15.72
C GLU A 162 -24.17 23.85 -17.25
N ARG A 163 -23.55 22.94 -18.01
CA ARG A 163 -23.64 22.89 -19.49
C ARG A 163 -24.66 21.87 -19.99
N ARG A 164 -24.87 20.77 -19.26
CA ARG A 164 -25.78 19.67 -19.59
C ARG A 164 -26.97 19.65 -18.63
N THR A 165 -27.99 20.47 -18.87
CA THR A 165 -29.21 20.51 -18.05
C THR A 165 -30.11 19.29 -18.23
N ASP A 166 -29.91 18.52 -19.30
CA ASP A 166 -30.65 17.30 -19.63
C ASP A 166 -30.16 16.07 -18.85
N ILE A 167 -28.89 16.03 -18.45
CA ILE A 167 -28.29 14.87 -17.78
C ILE A 167 -28.71 14.80 -16.32
N ARG A 168 -28.94 13.57 -15.82
CA ARG A 168 -29.30 13.30 -14.43
C ARG A 168 -28.15 12.63 -13.69
N VAL A 169 -27.86 13.11 -12.49
CA VAL A 169 -26.83 12.54 -11.61
C VAL A 169 -27.47 12.00 -10.34
N MET A 170 -27.10 10.78 -9.97
CA MET A 170 -27.53 10.16 -8.73
C MET A 170 -26.32 9.73 -7.89
N LEU A 171 -26.36 10.03 -6.59
CA LEU A 171 -25.40 9.51 -5.62
C LEU A 171 -26.12 8.52 -4.70
N MET A 172 -25.68 7.27 -4.70
CA MET A 172 -26.25 6.21 -3.86
C MET A 172 -25.32 5.87 -2.70
N SER A 173 -25.86 5.88 -1.49
CA SER A 173 -25.10 5.61 -0.26
C SER A 173 -25.85 4.65 0.67
N ALA A 174 -25.10 3.78 1.37
CA ALA A 174 -25.63 2.95 2.45
C ALA A 174 -25.64 3.66 3.81
N THR A 175 -24.91 4.77 3.96
CA THR A 175 -24.69 5.46 5.25
C THR A 175 -24.97 6.97 5.15
N LEU A 176 -25.14 7.60 6.33
CA LEU A 176 -25.65 8.96 6.54
C LEU A 176 -24.66 10.12 6.26
N GLN A 177 -23.53 9.92 5.55
CA GLN A 177 -22.66 11.03 5.12
C GLN A 177 -23.30 11.95 4.05
N MET A 178 -24.62 12.05 4.01
CA MET A 178 -25.32 12.82 3.00
C MET A 178 -25.06 14.31 3.16
N GLU A 179 -24.80 14.83 4.37
CA GLU A 179 -24.55 16.27 4.58
C GLU A 179 -23.43 16.84 3.70
N THR A 180 -22.34 16.09 3.48
CA THR A 180 -21.25 16.54 2.61
C THR A 180 -21.75 16.73 1.19
N PHE A 181 -22.48 15.75 0.65
CA PHE A 181 -23.00 15.80 -0.71
C PHE A 181 -24.20 16.75 -0.86
N GLU A 182 -24.97 16.93 0.22
CA GLU A 182 -26.05 17.91 0.30
C GLU A 182 -25.49 19.31 0.12
N ARG A 183 -24.46 19.67 0.88
CA ARG A 183 -23.79 20.98 0.71
C ARG A 183 -23.10 21.09 -0.64
N TYR A 184 -22.50 20.00 -1.12
CA TYR A 184 -21.73 20.00 -2.37
C TYR A 184 -22.58 20.28 -3.61
N PHE A 185 -23.80 19.74 -3.66
CA PHE A 185 -24.75 19.91 -4.77
C PHE A 185 -25.90 20.88 -4.46
N ASP A 186 -25.70 21.79 -3.49
CA ASP A 186 -26.67 22.82 -3.10
C ASP A 186 -28.08 22.28 -2.76
N ASN A 187 -28.13 21.41 -1.76
CA ASN A 187 -29.34 20.77 -1.22
C ASN A 187 -30.22 20.06 -2.28
N PRO A 188 -29.67 19.02 -2.96
CA PRO A 188 -30.38 18.25 -3.98
C PRO A 188 -31.57 17.45 -3.41
N ALA A 189 -32.42 16.94 -4.29
CA ALA A 189 -33.53 16.07 -3.89
C ALA A 189 -33.03 14.76 -3.25
N LYS A 190 -33.80 14.24 -2.30
CA LYS A 190 -33.39 13.10 -1.46
C LYS A 190 -34.42 11.98 -1.49
N ILE A 191 -33.93 10.75 -1.57
CA ILE A 191 -34.73 9.53 -1.48
C ILE A 191 -34.16 8.67 -0.35
N ALA A 192 -35.02 8.23 0.56
CA ALA A 192 -34.63 7.31 1.64
C ALA A 192 -35.36 5.97 1.46
N ILE A 193 -34.59 4.94 1.13
CA ILE A 193 -35.08 3.56 1.00
C ILE A 193 -34.97 2.86 2.36
N PRO A 194 -36.08 2.46 2.98
CA PRO A 194 -36.04 1.73 4.24
C PRO A 194 -35.38 0.36 4.07
N GLY A 195 -34.55 -0.06 5.02
CA GLY A 195 -33.95 -1.38 5.02
C GLY A 195 -34.90 -2.47 5.54
N ARG A 196 -34.67 -3.72 5.11
CA ARG A 196 -35.17 -4.93 5.78
C ARG A 196 -34.01 -5.58 6.49
N VAL A 197 -33.61 -5.03 7.63
CA VAL A 197 -32.51 -5.58 8.42
C VAL A 197 -33.10 -6.18 9.68
N PHE A 198 -32.71 -7.40 9.99
CA PHE A 198 -33.05 -7.99 11.25
C PHE A 198 -32.23 -7.31 12.37
N PRO A 199 -32.78 -7.21 13.59
CA PRO A 199 -32.09 -6.55 14.69
C PRO A 199 -30.77 -7.28 15.00
N VAL A 200 -29.69 -6.49 15.16
CA VAL A 200 -28.39 -6.97 15.62
C VAL A 200 -28.11 -6.41 17.00
N SER A 201 -28.04 -7.30 17.99
CA SER A 201 -27.63 -6.94 19.34
C SER A 201 -26.13 -6.74 19.39
N GLN A 202 -25.69 -5.54 19.77
CA GLN A 202 -24.27 -5.18 19.86
C GLN A 202 -23.84 -5.22 21.33
N LEU A 203 -22.79 -5.98 21.62
CA LEU A 203 -22.14 -6.03 22.93
C LEU A 203 -20.76 -5.40 22.82
N TYR A 204 -20.46 -4.47 23.72
CA TYR A 204 -19.13 -3.87 23.83
C TYR A 204 -18.25 -4.64 24.81
N MET A 205 -16.95 -4.34 24.83
CA MET A 205 -15.97 -5.13 25.57
C MET A 205 -16.28 -5.25 27.07
N ASP A 206 -16.91 -4.24 27.67
CA ASP A 206 -17.41 -4.27 29.04
C ASP A 206 -18.49 -5.34 29.26
N GLU A 207 -19.43 -5.45 28.34
CA GLU A 207 -20.49 -6.46 28.37
C GLU A 207 -19.95 -7.85 27.99
N VAL A 208 -19.04 -7.92 27.02
CA VAL A 208 -18.32 -9.14 26.62
C VAL A 208 -17.56 -9.71 27.81
N ALA A 209 -16.73 -8.90 28.47
CA ALA A 209 -15.93 -9.32 29.61
C ALA A 209 -16.81 -9.75 30.77
N ALA A 210 -17.87 -9.00 31.08
CA ALA A 210 -18.84 -9.40 32.11
C ALA A 210 -19.54 -10.73 31.78
N THR A 211 -19.88 -10.96 30.51
CA THR A 211 -20.51 -12.19 30.03
C THR A 211 -19.59 -13.39 30.15
N LEU A 212 -18.34 -13.27 29.70
CA LEU A 212 -17.33 -14.32 29.83
C LEU A 212 -16.98 -14.59 31.30
N TYR A 213 -16.85 -13.53 32.13
CA TYR A 213 -16.51 -13.68 33.54
C TYR A 213 -17.56 -14.46 34.35
N LYS A 214 -18.85 -14.29 34.03
CA LYS A 214 -19.94 -15.05 34.64
C LYS A 214 -19.80 -16.56 34.45
N GLN A 215 -19.04 -17.00 33.44
CA GLN A 215 -18.79 -18.40 33.17
C GLN A 215 -17.43 -18.80 33.75
N PRO A 216 -17.37 -19.61 34.83
CA PRO A 216 -16.11 -19.94 35.49
C PRO A 216 -15.03 -20.47 34.54
N MET A 217 -15.42 -21.26 33.54
CA MET A 217 -14.52 -21.79 32.52
C MET A 217 -13.85 -20.69 31.69
N PHE A 218 -14.51 -19.56 31.38
CA PHE A 218 -13.95 -18.51 30.52
C PHE A 218 -13.23 -17.40 31.29
N ARG A 219 -13.24 -17.42 32.62
CA ARG A 219 -12.53 -16.41 33.43
C ARG A 219 -11.06 -16.36 33.06
N MET A 220 -10.41 -17.52 32.92
CA MET A 220 -9.02 -17.65 32.49
C MET A 220 -8.76 -17.33 31.02
N TRP A 221 -9.72 -16.78 30.28
CA TRP A 221 -9.48 -16.23 28.93
C TRP A 221 -9.54 -14.70 28.89
N LEU A 222 -9.89 -14.03 30.00
CA LEU A 222 -9.93 -12.56 30.08
C LEU A 222 -8.57 -11.89 30.35
N GLY A 223 -7.57 -12.65 30.74
CA GLY A 223 -6.22 -12.14 30.96
C GLY A 223 -6.05 -11.42 32.29
N PRO A 224 -4.82 -11.34 32.81
CA PRO A 224 -4.52 -10.56 33.99
C PRO A 224 -4.80 -9.06 33.75
N GLY A 225 -4.71 -8.53 32.53
CA GLY A 225 -5.05 -7.13 32.24
C GLY A 225 -6.50 -6.76 32.61
N ILE A 226 -7.48 -7.61 32.26
CA ILE A 226 -8.90 -7.37 32.58
C ILE A 226 -9.23 -7.88 33.98
N LEU A 227 -8.73 -9.05 34.37
CA LEU A 227 -9.06 -9.70 35.65
C LEU A 227 -8.40 -9.02 36.84
N CYS A 228 -7.26 -8.36 36.63
CA CYS A 228 -6.44 -7.80 37.69
C CYS A 228 -6.51 -6.28 37.80
N GLY A 229 -7.60 -5.65 37.33
CA GLY A 229 -7.90 -4.26 37.72
C GLY A 229 -7.72 -4.13 39.24
N GLY A 230 -6.89 -3.20 39.71
CA GLY A 230 -6.53 -3.10 41.13
C GLY A 230 -5.44 -4.05 41.70
N ILE A 231 -4.49 -4.58 40.91
CA ILE A 231 -3.19 -4.95 41.52
C ILE A 231 -2.46 -3.67 41.87
N ASP A 232 -2.33 -3.40 43.17
CA ASP A 232 -1.25 -2.56 43.68
C ASP A 232 0.07 -3.26 43.35
N ILE A 233 0.74 -2.78 42.30
CA ILE A 233 2.12 -3.17 41.99
C ILE A 233 2.96 -2.71 43.21
N PRO A 234 3.91 -3.53 43.71
CA PRO A 234 4.48 -3.39 45.06
C PRO A 234 4.83 -1.95 45.45
N ALA A 235 4.45 -1.58 46.68
CA ALA A 235 4.58 -0.24 47.25
C ALA A 235 6.00 0.32 47.12
N GLY A 236 6.12 1.45 46.40
CA GLY A 236 7.40 2.15 46.19
C GLY A 236 7.46 3.15 45.03
N ALA A 237 6.36 3.36 44.29
CA ALA A 237 6.36 4.22 43.11
C ALA A 237 5.16 5.18 43.09
N GLU A 238 5.22 6.17 43.96
CA GLU A 238 4.38 7.37 43.92
C GLU A 238 4.93 8.33 42.85
N GLY A 239 4.46 8.20 41.61
CA GLY A 239 4.82 9.10 40.52
C GLY A 239 3.98 8.82 39.27
N ASP A 240 3.66 9.86 38.51
CA ASP A 240 2.81 9.84 37.31
C ASP A 240 3.29 8.76 36.31
N TRP A 241 2.57 7.63 36.27
CA TRP A 241 2.93 6.48 35.44
C TRP A 241 2.50 6.72 33.99
N ASN A 242 3.46 7.06 33.12
CA ASN A 242 3.22 7.13 31.68
C ASN A 242 3.29 5.74 31.01
N GLU A 243 2.66 5.63 29.84
CA GLU A 243 2.57 4.43 28.97
C GLU A 243 3.89 3.65 28.84
N ARG A 244 5.04 4.36 28.84
CA ARG A 244 6.39 3.82 28.65
C ARG A 244 6.85 2.96 29.84
N ALA A 245 6.46 3.34 31.05
CA ALA A 245 6.83 2.64 32.27
C ALA A 245 6.03 1.33 32.44
N TRP A 246 4.75 1.35 32.06
CA TRP A 246 3.90 0.14 32.05
C TRP A 246 4.36 -0.88 30.99
N LYS A 247 4.69 -0.40 29.77
CA LYS A 247 5.34 -1.21 28.73
C LYS A 247 6.60 -1.88 29.25
N THR A 248 7.49 -1.14 29.90
CA THR A 248 8.77 -1.67 30.38
C THR A 248 8.57 -2.82 31.37
N VAL A 249 7.64 -2.72 32.31
CA VAL A 249 7.39 -3.77 33.32
C VAL A 249 6.76 -5.02 32.69
N VAL A 250 5.74 -4.86 31.84
CA VAL A 250 5.09 -5.98 31.15
C VAL A 250 6.07 -6.68 30.19
N PHE A 251 6.85 -5.93 29.40
CA PHE A 251 7.81 -6.50 28.46
C PHE A 251 9.05 -7.14 29.12
N ARG A 252 9.52 -6.63 30.28
CA ARG A 252 10.64 -7.24 31.01
C ARG A 252 10.27 -8.60 31.60
N ASN A 253 9.01 -8.74 32.03
CA ASN A 253 8.55 -9.92 32.75
C ASN A 253 7.88 -10.96 31.83
N THR A 254 7.63 -10.63 30.55
CA THR A 254 7.04 -11.55 29.58
C THR A 254 8.13 -12.19 28.71
N LYS A 255 8.24 -13.52 28.75
CA LYS A 255 9.15 -14.28 27.90
C LYS A 255 8.84 -14.04 26.42
N PRO A 256 9.82 -14.05 25.50
CA PRO A 256 9.60 -13.79 24.07
C PRO A 256 8.47 -14.62 23.44
N GLU A 257 8.37 -15.88 23.84
CA GLU A 257 7.35 -16.86 23.43
C GLU A 257 5.94 -16.62 24.00
N ASP A 258 5.81 -15.79 25.04
CA ASP A 258 4.55 -15.41 25.69
C ASP A 258 4.12 -13.97 25.38
N ARG A 259 4.87 -13.24 24.53
CA ARG A 259 4.63 -11.82 24.20
C ARG A 259 3.37 -11.56 23.39
N ASP A 260 2.85 -12.58 22.72
CA ASP A 260 1.62 -12.53 21.92
C ASP A 260 0.35 -12.58 22.79
N CYS A 261 0.54 -12.61 24.10
CA CYS A 261 -0.50 -12.81 25.08
C CYS A 261 -0.22 -11.87 26.24
N LEU A 262 -1.23 -11.11 26.66
CA LEU A 262 -1.24 -10.36 27.93
C LEU A 262 -1.03 -11.27 29.18
N TRP A 263 -0.74 -12.55 28.98
CA TRP A 263 -0.66 -13.69 29.89
C TRP A 263 0.74 -13.99 30.42
N GLY A 264 1.76 -13.22 30.04
CA GLY A 264 3.13 -13.35 30.58
C GLY A 264 3.24 -13.28 32.11
N LEU A 265 2.19 -12.83 32.80
CA LEU A 265 2.04 -12.84 34.26
C LEU A 265 1.54 -14.20 34.78
N ARG A 266 2.11 -15.33 34.34
CA ARG A 266 2.08 -16.59 35.13
C ARG A 266 3.16 -16.54 36.23
N GLU A 267 3.22 -15.45 36.99
CA GLU A 267 3.96 -15.50 38.25
C GLU A 267 3.09 -16.28 39.26
N LYS A 268 3.69 -17.30 39.88
CA LYS A 268 3.12 -17.99 41.05
C LYS A 268 2.76 -16.92 42.09
N GLY A 269 1.47 -16.64 42.28
CA GLY A 269 0.99 -15.66 43.27
C GLY A 269 -0.19 -14.78 42.82
N LEU A 270 -0.48 -14.68 41.52
CA LEU A 270 -1.58 -13.84 41.01
C LEU A 270 -2.95 -14.54 40.93
N GLU A 271 -2.97 -15.87 41.01
CA GLU A 271 -4.18 -16.70 40.97
C GLU A 271 -5.25 -16.29 42.00
N PRO A 272 -4.92 -15.99 43.28
CA PRO A 272 -5.92 -15.58 44.27
C PRO A 272 -6.60 -14.26 43.90
N GLN A 273 -5.86 -13.32 43.30
CA GLN A 273 -6.40 -12.02 42.88
C GLN A 273 -7.26 -12.15 41.62
N MET A 274 -6.87 -12.99 40.66
CA MET A 274 -7.68 -13.30 39.46
C MET A 274 -9.01 -13.99 39.81
N MET A 275 -9.02 -14.74 40.92
CA MET A 275 -10.20 -15.46 41.42
C MET A 275 -11.05 -14.62 42.40
N ALA A 276 -10.61 -13.41 42.79
CA ALA A 276 -11.36 -12.53 43.67
C ALA A 276 -12.63 -11.95 42.99
N PRO A 277 -13.66 -11.54 43.77
CA PRO A 277 -14.93 -11.06 43.22
C PRO A 277 -14.75 -9.90 42.24
N PHE A 278 -15.40 -10.00 41.08
CA PHE A 278 -15.28 -9.03 39.99
C PHE A 278 -16.25 -7.87 40.20
N SER A 279 -15.75 -6.76 40.75
CA SER A 279 -16.54 -5.53 40.88
C SER A 279 -16.58 -4.77 39.56
N LYS A 280 -17.65 -4.00 39.35
CA LYS A 280 -17.79 -3.12 38.17
C LYS A 280 -16.62 -2.13 38.03
N ALA A 281 -16.12 -1.61 39.15
CA ALA A 281 -14.96 -0.71 39.18
C ALA A 281 -13.67 -1.41 38.69
N ARG A 282 -13.50 -2.68 39.08
CA ARG A 282 -12.36 -3.51 38.67
C ARG A 282 -12.33 -3.76 37.16
N LEU A 283 -13.50 -4.07 36.60
CA LEU A 283 -13.69 -4.24 35.16
C LEU A 283 -13.36 -2.95 34.40
N ILE A 284 -13.86 -1.81 34.87
CA ILE A 284 -13.60 -0.51 34.24
C ILE A 284 -12.10 -0.18 34.24
N ASP A 285 -11.40 -0.40 35.36
CA ASP A 285 -9.93 -0.20 35.45
C ASP A 285 -9.16 -1.15 34.51
N GLY A 286 -9.53 -2.44 34.48
CA GLY A 286 -8.91 -3.43 33.60
C GLY A 286 -9.11 -3.10 32.11
N LEU A 287 -10.32 -2.67 31.73
CA LEU A 287 -10.61 -2.26 30.35
C LEU A 287 -9.86 -1.01 29.93
N ARG A 288 -9.68 -0.01 30.81
CA ARG A 288 -8.86 1.18 30.53
C ARG A 288 -7.40 0.80 30.27
N LYS A 289 -6.85 -0.09 31.10
CA LYS A 289 -5.48 -0.61 30.91
C LYS A 289 -5.34 -1.42 29.62
N MET A 290 -6.35 -2.24 29.31
CA MET A 290 -6.40 -2.97 28.05
C MET A 290 -6.46 -2.04 26.83
N ASP A 291 -7.26 -0.97 26.88
CA ASP A 291 -7.36 0.02 25.81
C ASP A 291 -6.02 0.76 25.58
N VAL A 292 -5.27 1.07 26.64
CA VAL A 292 -3.89 1.61 26.53
C VAL A 292 -2.94 0.61 25.87
N LEU A 293 -3.02 -0.68 26.20
CA LEU A 293 -2.20 -1.70 25.55
C LEU A 293 -2.57 -1.90 24.08
N GLN A 294 -3.87 -1.89 23.76
CA GLN A 294 -4.37 -2.01 22.40
C GLN A 294 -3.90 -0.84 21.53
N GLN A 295 -3.75 0.38 22.05
CA GLN A 295 -3.19 1.53 21.32
C GLN A 295 -1.73 1.33 20.86
N SER A 296 -0.98 0.44 21.50
CA SER A 296 0.46 0.30 21.26
C SER A 296 0.86 -0.62 20.10
N SER A 297 -0.10 -1.25 19.40
CA SER A 297 0.12 -2.21 18.29
C SER A 297 0.82 -3.52 18.68
N LEU A 298 1.14 -3.73 19.97
CA LEU A 298 2.12 -4.72 20.40
C LEU A 298 1.57 -6.14 20.67
N ALA A 299 0.25 -6.34 20.81
CA ALA A 299 -0.35 -7.68 20.93
C ALA A 299 -1.86 -7.66 20.67
N PHE A 300 -2.38 -8.70 20.00
CA PHE A 300 -3.82 -8.96 19.87
C PHE A 300 -4.22 -10.06 20.87
N ASP A 301 -5.25 -9.84 21.70
CA ASP A 301 -5.68 -10.84 22.70
C ASP A 301 -6.54 -11.95 22.03
N PHE A 302 -5.87 -12.81 21.25
CA PHE A 302 -6.50 -13.96 20.59
C PHE A 302 -7.29 -14.88 21.56
N PRO A 303 -6.83 -15.12 22.80
CA PRO A 303 -7.62 -15.87 23.80
C PRO A 303 -9.06 -15.36 23.97
N ILE A 304 -9.31 -14.06 23.99
CA ILE A 304 -10.68 -13.53 24.14
C ILE A 304 -11.56 -13.93 22.94
N ILE A 305 -11.00 -13.94 21.73
CA ILE A 305 -11.69 -14.41 20.53
C ILE A 305 -11.98 -15.92 20.64
N GLU A 306 -11.02 -16.72 21.09
CA GLU A 306 -11.22 -18.16 21.31
C GLU A 306 -12.37 -18.43 22.30
N ALA A 307 -12.39 -17.70 23.42
CA ALA A 307 -13.45 -17.81 24.43
C ALA A 307 -14.83 -17.41 23.88
N LEU A 308 -14.90 -16.33 23.09
CA LEU A 308 -16.13 -15.93 22.43
C LEU A 308 -16.65 -17.00 21.46
N ILE A 309 -15.79 -17.59 20.65
CA ILE A 309 -16.21 -18.65 19.73
C ILE A 309 -16.74 -19.88 20.49
N LEU A 310 -16.08 -20.27 21.58
CA LEU A 310 -16.54 -21.37 22.44
C LEU A 310 -17.85 -21.03 23.16
N HIS A 311 -18.01 -19.78 23.60
CA HIS A 311 -19.24 -19.28 24.20
C HIS A 311 -20.41 -19.31 23.20
N ILE A 312 -20.18 -18.86 21.96
CA ILE A 312 -21.17 -18.92 20.87
C ILE A 312 -21.57 -20.36 20.56
N ASP A 313 -20.61 -21.28 20.47
CA ASP A 313 -20.89 -22.71 20.26
C ASP A 313 -21.73 -23.31 21.39
N ARG A 314 -21.47 -22.90 22.63
CA ARG A 314 -22.28 -23.30 23.79
C ARG A 314 -23.71 -22.77 23.68
N MET A 315 -23.88 -21.48 23.37
CA MET A 315 -25.21 -20.87 23.18
C MET A 315 -26.02 -21.62 22.12
N TYR A 316 -25.36 -22.02 21.03
CA TYR A 316 -25.99 -22.81 19.99
C TYR A 316 -26.43 -24.19 20.48
N LYS A 317 -25.58 -24.91 21.22
CA LYS A 317 -25.94 -26.23 21.78
C LYS A 317 -27.10 -26.15 22.76
N ASP A 318 -27.15 -25.10 23.58
CA ASP A 318 -28.26 -24.89 24.50
C ASP A 318 -29.54 -24.54 23.75
N ALA A 319 -29.46 -23.75 22.66
CA ALA A 319 -30.60 -23.49 21.79
C ALA A 319 -31.06 -24.74 21.00
N GLN A 320 -30.13 -25.60 20.57
CA GLN A 320 -30.44 -26.83 19.83
C GLN A 320 -31.18 -27.86 20.69
N LYS A 321 -30.96 -27.85 22.01
CA LYS A 321 -31.77 -28.67 22.95
C LYS A 321 -33.25 -28.27 22.94
N ALA A 322 -33.54 -26.99 22.68
CA ALA A 322 -34.91 -26.48 22.59
C ALA A 322 -35.50 -26.61 21.18
N ASP A 323 -34.66 -26.43 20.15
CA ASP A 323 -35.03 -26.54 18.74
C ASP A 323 -33.97 -27.39 17.99
N PRO A 324 -34.24 -28.70 17.79
CA PRO A 324 -33.29 -29.61 17.14
C PRO A 324 -32.92 -29.22 15.71
N ASP A 325 -33.80 -28.50 15.01
CA ASP A 325 -33.64 -28.09 13.61
C ASP A 325 -32.95 -26.73 13.47
N LYS A 326 -32.61 -26.06 14.58
CA LYS A 326 -31.94 -24.76 14.56
C LYS A 326 -30.63 -24.84 13.78
N PRO A 327 -30.44 -24.03 12.71
CA PRO A 327 -29.21 -24.04 11.94
C PRO A 327 -28.04 -23.43 12.71
N CYS A 328 -26.85 -23.95 12.46
CA CYS A 328 -25.61 -23.43 13.05
C CYS A 328 -25.15 -22.18 12.30
N GLY A 329 -25.36 -21.00 12.88
CA GLY A 329 -24.93 -19.74 12.26
C GLY A 329 -23.41 -19.62 12.10
N THR A 330 -22.99 -18.89 11.08
CA THR A 330 -21.56 -18.62 10.81
C THR A 330 -21.04 -17.50 11.73
N VAL A 331 -19.80 -17.65 12.18
CA VAL A 331 -19.04 -16.62 12.92
C VAL A 331 -18.11 -15.89 11.97
N LEU A 332 -18.21 -14.56 11.89
CA LEU A 332 -17.34 -13.71 11.09
C LEU A 332 -16.45 -12.87 12.02
N VAL A 333 -15.13 -12.99 11.89
CA VAL A 333 -14.14 -12.32 12.77
C VAL A 333 -13.35 -11.30 11.97
N PHE A 334 -13.48 -10.01 12.30
CA PHE A 334 -12.73 -8.92 11.66
C PHE A 334 -11.40 -8.70 12.37
N LEU A 335 -10.29 -8.86 11.65
CA LEU A 335 -8.91 -8.69 12.13
C LEU A 335 -8.17 -7.60 11.34
N PRO A 336 -7.09 -7.01 11.90
CA PRO A 336 -6.39 -5.89 11.26
C PRO A 336 -5.70 -6.25 9.94
N GLY A 337 -5.04 -7.40 9.87
CA GLY A 337 -4.34 -7.84 8.65
C GLY A 337 -4.00 -9.33 8.61
N TRP A 338 -3.27 -9.73 7.57
CA TRP A 338 -2.92 -11.15 7.33
C TRP A 338 -2.13 -11.81 8.45
N GLY A 339 -1.16 -11.10 9.05
CA GLY A 339 -0.36 -11.66 10.14
C GLY A 339 -1.24 -12.09 11.32
N ASP A 340 -2.25 -11.29 11.66
CA ASP A 340 -3.21 -11.61 12.72
C ASP A 340 -4.13 -12.77 12.32
N ILE A 341 -4.55 -12.83 11.04
CA ILE A 341 -5.38 -13.92 10.50
C ILE A 341 -4.63 -15.25 10.56
N ASP A 342 -3.38 -15.29 10.09
CA ASP A 342 -2.56 -16.51 10.06
C ASP A 342 -2.27 -17.02 11.48
N GLN A 343 -1.92 -16.11 12.41
CA GLN A 343 -1.69 -16.47 13.81
C GLN A 343 -2.96 -17.02 14.47
N LEU A 344 -4.09 -16.33 14.36
CA LEU A 344 -5.34 -16.82 14.96
C LEU A 344 -5.78 -18.14 14.30
N GLN A 345 -5.65 -18.27 12.98
CA GLN A 345 -6.00 -19.51 12.29
C GLN A 345 -5.20 -20.69 12.82
N LYS A 346 -3.87 -20.56 12.95
CA LYS A 346 -3.00 -21.60 13.52
C LYS A 346 -3.44 -22.00 14.92
N ARG A 347 -3.72 -21.02 15.78
CA ARG A 347 -4.22 -21.25 17.15
C ARG A 347 -5.56 -21.99 17.17
N LEU A 348 -6.53 -21.54 16.36
CA LEU A 348 -7.85 -22.18 16.29
C LEU A 348 -7.76 -23.60 15.74
N VAL A 349 -6.97 -23.85 14.68
CA VAL A 349 -6.79 -25.19 14.11
C VAL A 349 -6.08 -26.13 15.09
N GLN A 350 -5.18 -25.61 15.93
CA GLN A 350 -4.51 -26.39 16.97
C GLN A 350 -5.41 -26.68 18.16
N ASN A 351 -6.18 -25.70 18.62
CA ASN A 351 -6.95 -25.79 19.86
C ASN A 351 -8.37 -26.36 19.65
N PHE A 352 -8.94 -26.25 18.45
CA PHE A 352 -10.35 -26.61 18.19
C PHE A 352 -10.45 -27.89 17.36
N SER A 353 -11.41 -28.76 17.71
CA SER A 353 -11.67 -29.99 16.96
C SER A 353 -12.26 -29.70 15.57
N LYS A 354 -11.68 -30.33 14.54
CA LYS A 354 -12.14 -30.25 13.14
C LYS A 354 -13.55 -30.82 12.93
N ASP A 355 -13.99 -31.72 13.80
CA ASP A 355 -15.34 -32.31 13.75
C ASP A 355 -16.42 -31.34 14.21
N ARG A 356 -16.03 -30.22 14.84
CA ARG A 356 -16.94 -29.19 15.37
C ARG A 356 -16.82 -27.85 14.65
N PHE A 357 -15.63 -27.52 14.15
CA PHE A 357 -15.34 -26.20 13.62
C PHE A 357 -14.61 -26.26 12.28
N LYS A 358 -15.04 -25.42 11.34
CA LYS A 358 -14.37 -25.19 10.06
C LYS A 358 -13.85 -23.75 10.03
N VAL A 359 -12.54 -23.57 10.14
CA VAL A 359 -11.87 -22.25 10.16
C VAL A 359 -11.37 -21.90 8.77
N MET A 360 -11.76 -20.74 8.25
CA MET A 360 -11.45 -20.32 6.88
C MET A 360 -10.97 -18.86 6.85
N PRO A 361 -9.80 -18.56 6.27
CA PRO A 361 -9.33 -17.20 6.09
C PRO A 361 -9.98 -16.57 4.84
N LEU A 362 -10.36 -15.31 4.94
CA LEU A 362 -10.86 -14.46 3.86
C LEU A 362 -9.95 -13.24 3.75
N HIS A 363 -9.00 -13.29 2.83
CA HIS A 363 -8.05 -12.21 2.59
C HIS A 363 -7.60 -12.19 1.12
N SER A 364 -7.07 -11.06 0.66
CA SER A 364 -6.53 -10.91 -0.70
C SER A 364 -5.36 -11.86 -1.01
N GLN A 365 -4.70 -12.43 0.01
CA GLN A 365 -3.63 -13.42 -0.18
C GLN A 365 -4.15 -14.86 -0.32
N VAL A 366 -5.44 -15.12 -0.07
CA VAL A 366 -6.07 -16.43 -0.19
C VAL A 366 -6.44 -16.70 -1.66
N SER A 367 -6.33 -17.96 -2.13
CA SER A 367 -6.65 -18.34 -3.50
C SER A 367 -8.15 -18.19 -3.81
N LYS A 368 -8.54 -18.06 -5.09
CA LYS A 368 -9.95 -17.90 -5.47
C LYS A 368 -10.78 -19.15 -5.18
N GLU A 369 -10.18 -20.32 -5.33
CA GLU A 369 -10.80 -21.62 -5.06
C GLU A 369 -11.15 -21.72 -3.58
N GLN A 370 -10.20 -21.38 -2.70
CA GLN A 370 -10.42 -21.33 -1.25
C GLN A 370 -11.42 -20.24 -0.83
N GLN A 371 -11.42 -19.08 -1.51
CA GLN A 371 -12.43 -18.04 -1.28
C GLN A 371 -13.84 -18.51 -1.69
N SER A 372 -13.94 -19.32 -2.75
CA SER A 372 -15.24 -19.80 -3.24
C SER A 372 -15.90 -20.77 -2.24
N GLU A 373 -15.09 -21.59 -1.56
CA GLU A 373 -15.53 -22.52 -0.53
C GLU A 373 -16.20 -21.80 0.67
N ILE A 374 -15.91 -20.51 0.91
CA ILE A 374 -16.51 -19.73 1.99
C ILE A 374 -18.02 -19.55 1.80
N PHE A 375 -18.47 -19.48 0.54
CA PHE A 375 -19.88 -19.31 0.19
C PHE A 375 -20.67 -20.61 0.30
N GLU A 376 -20.01 -21.77 0.39
CA GLU A 376 -20.69 -23.05 0.55
C GLU A 376 -21.19 -23.24 2.00
N PRO A 377 -22.40 -23.77 2.24
CA PRO A 377 -22.89 -24.02 3.59
C PRO A 377 -22.01 -25.05 4.32
N PRO A 378 -21.78 -24.91 5.64
CA PRO A 378 -21.01 -25.89 6.38
C PRO A 378 -21.79 -27.22 6.54
N PRO A 379 -21.11 -28.36 6.73
CA PRO A 379 -21.78 -29.61 7.08
C PRO A 379 -22.65 -29.47 8.34
N LYS A 380 -23.72 -30.26 8.44
CA LYS A 380 -24.63 -30.24 9.60
C LYS A 380 -23.84 -30.50 10.89
N GLY A 381 -24.07 -29.65 11.90
CA GLY A 381 -23.40 -29.74 13.21
C GLY A 381 -22.00 -29.10 13.27
N ILE A 382 -21.45 -28.66 12.14
CA ILE A 382 -20.15 -27.98 12.10
C ILE A 382 -20.35 -26.46 12.02
N ARG A 383 -19.70 -25.73 12.92
CA ARG A 383 -19.72 -24.26 12.91
C ARG A 383 -18.64 -23.70 11.98
N LYS A 384 -19.04 -22.88 11.02
CA LYS A 384 -18.12 -22.14 10.16
C LYS A 384 -17.60 -20.89 10.88
N ILE A 385 -16.28 -20.69 10.84
CA ILE A 385 -15.58 -19.52 11.36
C ILE A 385 -14.81 -18.89 10.20
N VAL A 386 -15.13 -17.65 9.86
CA VAL A 386 -14.48 -16.90 8.77
C VAL A 386 -13.64 -15.78 9.38
N LEU A 387 -12.33 -15.80 9.13
CA LEU A 387 -11.38 -14.78 9.60
C LEU A 387 -11.10 -13.79 8.47
N THR A 388 -11.42 -12.51 8.64
CA THR A 388 -11.42 -11.53 7.54
C THR A 388 -10.80 -10.20 7.93
N THR A 389 -10.36 -9.40 6.94
CA THR A 389 -10.12 -7.96 7.11
C THR A 389 -11.37 -7.15 6.72
N ASN A 390 -11.22 -5.85 6.48
CA ASN A 390 -12.23 -4.96 5.89
C ASN A 390 -12.79 -5.43 4.52
N ILE A 391 -12.24 -6.47 3.89
CA ILE A 391 -12.76 -7.02 2.63
C ILE A 391 -14.23 -7.48 2.73
N ALA A 392 -14.65 -7.98 3.88
CA ALA A 392 -16.03 -8.41 4.15
C ALA A 392 -16.94 -7.29 4.68
N GLU A 393 -16.40 -6.08 4.91
CA GLU A 393 -17.13 -4.95 5.51
C GLU A 393 -18.19 -4.38 4.57
N ALA A 394 -17.90 -4.33 3.27
CA ALA A 394 -18.77 -3.82 2.21
C ALA A 394 -19.05 -4.89 1.14
N SER A 395 -18.03 -5.30 0.39
CA SER A 395 -18.20 -5.94 -0.93
C SER A 395 -18.39 -7.46 -0.96
N ILE A 396 -18.11 -8.17 0.14
CA ILE A 396 -18.32 -9.62 0.20
C ILE A 396 -19.39 -9.96 1.21
N THR A 397 -20.36 -10.77 0.80
CA THR A 397 -21.45 -11.26 1.64
C THR A 397 -21.20 -12.72 1.96
N VAL A 398 -20.89 -13.02 3.22
CA VAL A 398 -20.89 -14.40 3.71
C VAL A 398 -22.31 -14.75 4.09
N GLU A 399 -22.92 -15.73 3.42
CA GLU A 399 -24.28 -16.16 3.73
C GLU A 399 -24.35 -16.89 5.08
N GLY A 400 -25.45 -16.69 5.81
CA GLY A 400 -25.69 -17.34 7.10
C GLY A 400 -24.82 -16.82 8.26
N THR A 401 -24.22 -15.63 8.15
CA THR A 401 -23.58 -14.95 9.28
C THR A 401 -24.62 -14.58 10.34
N GLU A 402 -24.46 -15.14 11.54
CA GLU A 402 -25.30 -14.86 12.72
C GLU A 402 -24.49 -14.10 13.80
N PHE A 403 -23.17 -14.32 13.83
CA PHE A 403 -22.28 -13.75 14.84
C PHE A 403 -21.14 -12.99 14.18
N VAL A 404 -20.88 -11.77 14.65
CA VAL A 404 -19.72 -10.96 14.27
C VAL A 404 -18.85 -10.74 15.49
N ILE A 405 -17.55 -10.94 15.36
CA ILE A 405 -16.53 -10.55 16.35
C ILE A 405 -15.69 -9.45 15.70
N ASP A 406 -15.81 -8.23 16.21
CA ASP A 406 -15.15 -7.05 15.66
C ASP A 406 -14.04 -6.57 16.58
N CYS A 407 -12.81 -6.66 16.08
CA CYS A 407 -11.62 -6.20 16.78
C CYS A 407 -11.52 -4.67 16.88
N GLY A 408 -12.30 -3.93 16.10
CA GLY A 408 -12.29 -2.46 16.09
C GLY A 408 -11.07 -1.83 15.41
N ARG A 409 -10.20 -2.62 14.78
CA ARG A 409 -8.97 -2.14 14.15
C ARG A 409 -8.87 -2.58 12.69
N ALA A 410 -8.14 -1.79 11.91
CA ALA A 410 -7.83 -2.07 10.52
C ALA A 410 -6.44 -1.53 10.17
N LYS A 411 -5.77 -2.15 9.21
CA LYS A 411 -4.61 -1.53 8.57
C LYS A 411 -5.10 -0.52 7.55
N GLU A 412 -4.69 0.74 7.73
CA GLU A 412 -5.08 1.84 6.87
C GLU A 412 -3.86 2.43 6.19
N VAL A 413 -4.03 2.71 4.90
CA VAL A 413 -3.05 3.46 4.13
C VAL A 413 -3.32 4.95 4.36
N SER A 414 -2.31 5.68 4.80
CA SER A 414 -2.33 7.14 4.89
C SER A 414 -1.10 7.70 4.19
N TYR A 415 -1.00 9.02 4.08
CA TYR A 415 0.10 9.71 3.45
C TYR A 415 0.55 10.85 4.35
N ASP A 416 1.84 10.88 4.66
CA ASP A 416 2.47 12.00 5.34
C ASP A 416 3.00 12.98 4.27
N PRO A 417 2.38 14.16 4.08
CA PRO A 417 2.85 15.14 3.10
C PRO A 417 4.18 15.79 3.49
N TYR A 418 4.56 15.83 4.76
CA TYR A 418 5.84 16.42 5.18
C TYR A 418 7.02 15.52 4.81
N LEU A 419 6.89 14.21 5.07
CA LEU A 419 7.91 13.22 4.72
C LEU A 419 7.78 12.70 3.28
N LYS A 420 6.66 12.96 2.61
CA LYS A 420 6.29 12.40 1.31
C LYS A 420 6.27 10.86 1.32
N VAL A 421 5.79 10.27 2.41
CA VAL A 421 5.80 8.82 2.66
C VAL A 421 4.38 8.28 2.82
N GLY A 422 4.09 7.19 2.12
CA GLY A 422 2.89 6.39 2.39
C GLY A 422 3.05 5.62 3.69
N THR A 423 2.06 5.69 4.57
CA THR A 423 2.08 5.01 5.86
C THR A 423 1.06 3.88 5.84
N LEU A 424 1.44 2.72 6.38
CA LEU A 424 0.54 1.60 6.62
C LEU A 424 0.55 1.35 8.13
N THR A 425 -0.46 1.89 8.79
CA THR A 425 -0.57 1.83 10.25
C THR A 425 -1.84 1.11 10.66
N THR A 426 -1.77 0.41 11.79
CA THR A 426 -2.95 -0.22 12.37
C THR A 426 -3.68 0.80 13.25
N SER A 427 -4.75 1.39 12.72
CA SER A 427 -5.57 2.39 13.40
C SER A 427 -6.87 1.77 13.94
N TRP A 428 -7.59 2.56 14.74
CA TRP A 428 -8.98 2.30 15.09
C TRP A 428 -9.87 2.58 13.89
N ILE A 429 -10.93 1.77 13.74
CA ILE A 429 -11.93 1.98 12.70
C ILE A 429 -12.88 3.14 13.06
N SER A 430 -13.62 3.62 12.06
CA SER A 430 -14.70 4.58 12.30
C SER A 430 -15.96 3.95 12.91
N GLN A 431 -16.83 4.78 13.51
CA GLN A 431 -18.15 4.34 13.96
C GLN A 431 -18.98 3.75 12.82
N ALA A 432 -18.91 4.35 11.63
CA ALA A 432 -19.59 3.84 10.44
C ALA A 432 -19.10 2.44 10.06
N SER A 433 -17.78 2.21 10.09
CA SER A 433 -17.20 0.88 9.85
C SER A 433 -17.68 -0.15 10.88
N ALA A 434 -17.69 0.20 12.16
CA ALA A 434 -18.20 -0.69 13.21
C ALA A 434 -19.68 -1.05 12.98
N LYS A 435 -20.52 -0.08 12.61
CA LYS A 435 -21.93 -0.30 12.26
C LYS A 435 -22.09 -1.20 11.03
N GLN A 436 -21.27 -1.01 9.99
CA GLN A 436 -21.28 -1.85 8.79
C GLN A 436 -20.88 -3.30 9.08
N ARG A 437 -19.86 -3.50 9.93
CA ARG A 437 -19.43 -4.82 10.41
C ARG A 437 -20.54 -5.50 11.20
N ALA A 438 -21.17 -4.80 12.14
CA ALA A 438 -22.30 -5.32 12.91
C ALA A 438 -23.47 -5.73 12.00
N GLY A 439 -23.79 -4.92 10.98
CA GLY A 439 -24.84 -5.20 10.00
C GLY A 439 -24.64 -6.50 9.19
N ARG A 440 -23.44 -7.10 9.20
CA ARG A 440 -23.19 -8.41 8.57
C ARG A 440 -23.94 -9.56 9.25
N ALA A 441 -24.25 -9.44 10.54
CA ALA A 441 -25.01 -10.43 11.30
C ALA A 441 -26.55 -10.33 11.11
N GLY A 442 -27.05 -9.22 10.56
CA GLY A 442 -28.50 -8.91 10.51
C GLY A 442 -29.19 -9.14 9.17
N ARG A 443 -28.57 -9.88 8.25
CA ARG A 443 -29.02 -9.96 6.85
C ARG A 443 -30.13 -10.95 6.60
N THR A 444 -30.01 -12.15 7.14
CA THR A 444 -30.97 -13.25 6.92
C THR A 444 -31.83 -13.53 8.14
N GLN A 445 -31.34 -13.14 9.33
CA GLN A 445 -31.99 -13.35 10.62
C GLN A 445 -31.39 -12.38 11.65
N GLY A 446 -31.98 -12.31 12.84
CA GLY A 446 -31.40 -11.56 13.96
C GLY A 446 -30.04 -12.13 14.36
N GLY A 447 -29.13 -11.27 14.80
CA GLY A 447 -27.74 -11.65 15.06
C GLY A 447 -27.10 -10.91 16.23
N LEU A 448 -25.85 -11.28 16.53
CA LEU A 448 -25.04 -10.71 17.61
C LEU A 448 -23.72 -10.18 17.08
N CYS A 449 -23.33 -8.99 17.52
CA CYS A 449 -22.02 -8.41 17.23
C CYS A 449 -21.27 -8.14 18.53
N PHE A 450 -20.06 -8.68 18.66
CA PHE A 450 -19.18 -8.50 19.81
C PHE A 450 -18.04 -7.57 19.43
N HIS A 451 -18.05 -6.34 19.96
CA HIS A 451 -16.97 -5.38 19.77
C HIS A 451 -15.92 -5.55 20.87
N LEU A 452 -14.65 -5.76 20.48
CA LEU A 452 -13.53 -5.94 21.41
C LEU A 452 -12.92 -4.61 21.90
N PHE A 453 -13.75 -3.57 21.92
CA PHE A 453 -13.49 -2.25 22.47
C PHE A 453 -14.69 -1.79 23.30
N CYS A 454 -14.46 -0.95 24.30
CA CYS A 454 -15.52 -0.50 25.21
C CYS A 454 -16.43 0.55 24.55
N ARG A 455 -17.62 0.77 25.15
CA ARG A 455 -18.53 1.82 24.67
C ARG A 455 -17.90 3.22 24.69
N GLU A 456 -17.12 3.54 25.72
CA GLU A 456 -16.40 4.81 25.82
C GLU A 456 -15.39 5.02 24.66
N ARG A 457 -14.77 3.93 24.19
CA ARG A 457 -13.90 3.97 23.01
C ARG A 457 -14.72 4.24 21.76
N PHE A 458 -15.84 3.55 21.56
CA PHE A 458 -16.74 3.74 20.43
C PHE A 458 -17.19 5.21 20.28
N ASP A 459 -17.60 5.83 21.39
CA ASP A 459 -18.08 7.22 21.40
C ASP A 459 -16.95 8.23 21.06
N LYS A 460 -15.68 7.84 21.16
CA LYS A 460 -14.49 8.64 20.79
C LYS A 460 -13.94 8.29 19.40
N LEU A 461 -14.47 7.28 18.72
CA LEU A 461 -14.07 6.97 17.35
C LEU A 461 -14.56 8.06 16.42
N ASP A 462 -13.78 8.34 15.37
CA ASP A 462 -14.24 9.18 14.28
C ASP A 462 -15.52 8.60 13.70
N GLU A 463 -16.49 9.45 13.37
CA GLU A 463 -17.77 8.99 12.85
C GLU A 463 -17.59 8.25 11.52
N PHE A 464 -16.66 8.74 10.70
CA PHE A 464 -16.35 8.21 9.38
C PHE A 464 -14.84 8.28 9.10
N LEU A 465 -14.38 7.40 8.23
CA LEU A 465 -13.01 7.45 7.73
C LEU A 465 -12.81 8.71 6.85
N PRO A 466 -11.68 9.44 6.98
CA PRO A 466 -11.36 10.53 6.07
C PRO A 466 -11.31 10.07 4.60
N PRO A 467 -11.83 10.87 3.65
CA PRO A 467 -11.78 10.57 2.22
C PRO A 467 -10.38 10.24 1.73
N GLU A 468 -10.26 9.29 0.81
CA GLU A 468 -8.96 8.85 0.29
C GLU A 468 -8.18 9.98 -0.40
N LEU A 469 -8.90 10.93 -1.01
CA LEU A 469 -8.32 12.14 -1.61
C LEU A 469 -7.51 12.97 -0.60
N LEU A 470 -7.82 12.92 0.70
CA LEU A 470 -7.10 13.67 1.75
C LEU A 470 -5.85 12.94 2.27
N ARG A 471 -5.73 11.63 2.02
CA ARG A 471 -4.74 10.75 2.66
C ARG A 471 -3.92 9.96 1.66
N SER A 472 -3.82 10.44 0.43
CA SER A 472 -3.07 9.79 -0.65
C SER A 472 -2.28 10.82 -1.49
N PRO A 473 -1.21 10.39 -2.18
CA PRO A 473 -0.51 11.23 -3.14
C PRO A 473 -1.42 11.67 -4.30
N LEU A 474 -1.22 12.91 -4.76
CA LEU A 474 -2.11 13.61 -5.69
C LEU A 474 -1.50 13.84 -7.08
N GLU A 475 -0.32 13.31 -7.40
CA GLU A 475 0.36 13.54 -8.69
C GLU A 475 -0.48 13.08 -9.89
N ASP A 476 -1.11 11.90 -9.82
CA ASP A 476 -2.01 11.41 -10.87
C ASP A 476 -3.23 12.32 -11.05
N SER A 477 -3.82 12.75 -9.92
CA SER A 477 -5.00 13.62 -9.90
C SER A 477 -4.65 15.01 -10.45
N ALA A 478 -3.51 15.57 -10.05
CA ALA A 478 -3.01 16.86 -10.49
C ALA A 478 -2.72 16.87 -12.00
N LEU A 479 -2.03 15.84 -12.49
CA LEU A 479 -1.69 15.72 -13.90
C LEU A 479 -2.95 15.53 -14.77
N THR A 480 -3.86 14.66 -14.34
CA THR A 480 -5.16 14.44 -15.02
C THR A 480 -5.99 15.71 -15.03
N ALA A 481 -6.06 16.43 -13.90
CA ALA A 481 -6.78 17.70 -13.80
C ALA A 481 -6.25 18.70 -14.83
N LYS A 482 -4.91 18.82 -14.94
CA LYS A 482 -4.30 19.76 -15.89
C LYS A 482 -4.65 19.45 -17.34
N LEU A 483 -4.61 18.19 -17.75
CA LEU A 483 -4.99 17.79 -19.11
C LEU A 483 -6.47 18.12 -19.40
N MET A 484 -7.38 17.78 -18.48
CA MET A 484 -8.80 18.04 -18.66
C MET A 484 -9.13 19.54 -18.69
N LEU A 485 -8.51 20.34 -17.82
CA LEU A 485 -8.64 21.80 -17.83
C LEU A 485 -8.19 22.38 -19.17
N LEU A 486 -7.04 21.93 -19.69
CA LEU A 486 -6.53 22.35 -20.98
C LEU A 486 -7.49 22.01 -22.13
N GLN A 487 -8.03 20.79 -22.15
CA GLN A 487 -9.01 20.35 -23.16
C GLN A 487 -10.30 21.18 -23.13
N MET A 488 -10.71 21.65 -21.95
CA MET A 488 -11.85 22.56 -21.78
C MET A 488 -11.50 24.04 -22.04
N GLY A 489 -10.26 24.36 -22.39
CA GLY A 489 -9.78 25.73 -22.58
C GLY A 489 -9.65 26.55 -21.30
N SER A 490 -9.68 25.90 -20.13
CA SER A 490 -9.51 26.53 -18.82
C SER A 490 -8.03 26.72 -18.47
N LYS A 491 -7.70 27.87 -17.89
CA LYS A 491 -6.37 28.20 -17.33
C LYS A 491 -6.31 28.09 -15.82
N GLU A 492 -7.33 27.49 -15.20
CA GLU A 492 -7.40 27.25 -13.77
C GLU A 492 -6.17 26.47 -13.28
N LYS A 493 -5.71 26.77 -12.05
CA LYS A 493 -4.62 26.04 -11.42
C LYS A 493 -5.12 24.72 -10.84
N VAL A 494 -4.21 23.78 -10.64
CA VAL A 494 -4.56 22.48 -10.03
C VAL A 494 -5.12 22.67 -8.61
N SER A 495 -4.58 23.62 -7.84
CA SER A 495 -5.07 23.94 -6.50
C SER A 495 -6.53 24.37 -6.48
N ASP A 496 -6.91 25.25 -7.42
CA ASP A 496 -8.25 25.82 -7.48
C ASP A 496 -9.25 24.75 -7.93
N PHE A 497 -8.83 23.91 -8.87
CA PHE A 497 -9.62 22.76 -9.30
C PHE A 497 -9.85 21.76 -8.15
N LEU A 498 -8.81 21.36 -7.42
CA LEU A 498 -8.96 20.41 -6.31
C LEU A 498 -9.71 21.01 -5.11
N ALA A 499 -9.71 22.34 -4.96
CA ALA A 499 -10.52 23.05 -3.97
C ALA A 499 -12.04 22.89 -4.21
N LYS A 500 -12.44 22.49 -5.42
CA LYS A 500 -13.82 22.18 -5.78
C LYS A 500 -14.25 20.74 -5.43
N ALA A 501 -13.41 19.92 -4.79
CA ALA A 501 -13.79 18.57 -4.38
C ALA A 501 -14.88 18.60 -3.27
N PRO A 502 -15.66 17.51 -3.09
CA PRO A 502 -16.57 17.37 -1.93
C PRO A 502 -15.85 17.54 -0.58
N SER A 503 -14.58 17.16 -0.53
CA SER A 503 -13.69 17.42 0.60
C SER A 503 -12.30 17.79 0.06
N PRO A 504 -11.96 19.10 0.03
CA PRO A 504 -10.70 19.59 -0.53
C PRO A 504 -9.45 19.06 0.20
N PRO A 505 -8.40 18.64 -0.54
CA PRO A 505 -7.13 18.21 0.05
C PRO A 505 -6.31 19.38 0.63
N GLU A 506 -5.34 19.05 1.49
CA GLU A 506 -4.43 20.02 2.07
C GLU A 506 -3.49 20.63 1.03
N GLN A 507 -3.26 21.94 1.11
CA GLN A 507 -2.42 22.69 0.16
C GLN A 507 -0.98 22.15 0.05
N LEU A 508 -0.41 21.65 1.15
CA LEU A 508 0.93 21.07 1.16
C LEU A 508 1.01 19.82 0.28
N ALA A 509 0.00 18.94 0.35
CA ALA A 509 -0.07 17.73 -0.48
C ALA A 509 -0.14 18.10 -1.97
N ILE A 510 -0.97 19.09 -2.33
CA ILE A 510 -1.08 19.60 -3.70
C ILE A 510 0.27 20.14 -4.19
N THR A 511 0.91 21.00 -3.38
CA THR A 511 2.19 21.63 -3.72
C THR A 511 3.28 20.58 -3.94
N ASN A 512 3.35 19.57 -3.07
CA ASN A 512 4.30 18.47 -3.21
C ASN A 512 4.10 17.64 -4.47
N SER A 513 2.84 17.36 -4.83
CA SER A 513 2.52 16.62 -6.06
C SER A 513 2.84 17.43 -7.32
N ILE A 514 2.56 18.74 -7.34
CA ILE A 514 2.97 19.62 -8.45
C ILE A 514 4.49 19.66 -8.57
N GLN A 515 5.20 19.86 -7.45
CA GLN A 515 6.65 19.88 -7.42
C GLN A 515 7.24 18.57 -7.97
N LEU A 516 6.68 17.42 -7.59
CA LEU A 516 7.08 16.13 -8.15
C LEU A 516 6.84 16.06 -9.67
N LEU A 517 5.70 16.53 -10.17
CA LEU A 517 5.41 16.54 -11.61
C LEU A 517 6.38 17.45 -12.38
N VAL A 518 6.82 18.56 -11.78
CA VAL A 518 7.88 19.42 -12.32
C VAL A 518 9.23 18.68 -12.33
N GLU A 519 9.58 18.02 -11.23
CA GLU A 519 10.80 17.18 -11.12
C GLU A 519 10.79 16.00 -12.11
N LEU A 520 9.62 15.49 -12.49
CA LEU A 520 9.47 14.48 -13.53
C LEU A 520 9.53 15.04 -14.95
N GLY A 521 9.43 16.37 -15.12
CA GLY A 521 9.35 17.04 -16.42
C GLY A 521 7.97 16.96 -17.07
N ALA A 522 6.94 16.54 -16.32
CA ALA A 522 5.56 16.44 -16.78
C ALA A 522 4.86 17.81 -16.81
N LEU A 523 5.24 18.70 -15.90
CA LEU A 523 4.77 20.08 -15.83
C LEU A 523 5.96 21.06 -15.87
N THR A 524 5.74 22.25 -16.40
CA THR A 524 6.66 23.38 -16.20
C THR A 524 6.48 23.97 -14.79
N PRO A 525 7.44 24.77 -14.27
CA PRO A 525 7.28 25.49 -13.00
C PRO A 525 6.05 26.43 -12.96
N GLN A 526 5.49 26.77 -14.12
CA GLN A 526 4.27 27.57 -14.28
C GLN A 526 3.00 26.71 -14.34
N GLU A 527 3.09 25.41 -14.02
CA GLU A 527 2.02 24.42 -14.12
C GLU A 527 1.49 24.24 -15.56
N GLU A 528 2.33 24.39 -16.58
CA GLU A 528 1.95 24.10 -17.96
C GLU A 528 2.27 22.65 -18.31
N LEU A 529 1.37 21.98 -19.03
CA LEU A 529 1.54 20.59 -19.44
C LEU A 529 2.62 20.48 -20.52
N THR A 530 3.61 19.61 -20.31
CA THR A 530 4.64 19.32 -21.31
C THR A 530 4.19 18.17 -22.23
N ALA A 531 4.89 17.96 -23.35
CA ALA A 531 4.64 16.81 -24.22
C ALA A 531 4.83 15.47 -23.48
N LEU A 532 5.82 15.40 -22.57
CA LEU A 532 5.96 14.25 -21.68
C LEU A 532 4.71 14.11 -20.79
N GLY A 533 4.27 15.18 -20.14
CA GLY A 533 3.08 15.18 -19.28
C GLY A 533 1.82 14.67 -19.98
N GLU A 534 1.61 15.06 -21.23
CA GLU A 534 0.50 14.54 -22.06
C GLU A 534 0.59 13.02 -22.25
N HIS A 535 1.78 12.49 -22.59
CA HIS A 535 2.00 11.04 -22.68
C HIS A 535 1.80 10.32 -21.35
N LEU A 536 2.31 10.87 -20.25
CA LEU A 536 2.15 10.27 -18.93
C LEU A 536 0.67 10.20 -18.51
N THR A 537 -0.14 11.22 -18.86
CA THR A 537 -1.56 11.25 -18.52
C THR A 537 -2.39 10.26 -19.33
N ASN A 538 -2.06 10.10 -20.62
CA ASN A 538 -2.72 9.15 -21.51
C ASN A 538 -2.29 7.69 -21.25
N SER A 539 -1.19 7.50 -20.53
CA SER A 539 -0.71 6.17 -20.14
C SER A 539 -1.64 5.53 -19.09
N PRO A 540 -1.86 4.19 -19.15
CA PRO A 540 -2.50 3.47 -18.08
C PRO A 540 -1.63 3.34 -16.81
N LEU A 541 -0.36 3.74 -16.87
CA LEU A 541 0.62 3.62 -15.79
C LEU A 541 0.73 4.92 -14.96
N PRO A 542 1.12 4.84 -13.67
CA PRO A 542 1.53 6.01 -12.90
C PRO A 542 2.66 6.80 -13.60
N PRO A 543 2.75 8.13 -13.44
CA PRO A 543 3.69 9.00 -14.16
C PRO A 543 5.14 8.51 -14.14
N ARG A 544 5.63 8.01 -12.99
CA ARG A 544 6.99 7.48 -12.86
C ARG A 544 7.24 6.24 -13.72
N LEU A 545 6.29 5.29 -13.70
CA LEU A 545 6.39 4.05 -14.47
C LEU A 545 6.15 4.29 -15.96
N ALA A 546 5.25 5.22 -16.32
CA ALA A 546 5.08 5.66 -17.70
C ALA A 546 6.38 6.29 -18.24
N LYS A 547 7.07 7.11 -17.44
CA LYS A 547 8.38 7.67 -17.80
C LYS A 547 9.46 6.60 -17.95
N THR A 548 9.46 5.57 -17.09
CA THR A 548 10.34 4.38 -17.25
C THR A 548 10.14 3.73 -18.62
N VAL A 549 8.89 3.52 -19.04
CA VAL A 549 8.59 2.92 -20.35
C VAL A 549 9.13 3.76 -21.50
N MET A 550 8.99 5.09 -21.43
CA MET A 550 9.55 6.00 -22.45
C MET A 550 11.07 5.88 -22.56
N TRP A 551 11.78 5.82 -21.43
CA TRP A 551 13.23 5.58 -21.41
C TRP A 551 13.60 4.18 -21.93
N ALA A 552 12.81 3.16 -21.60
CA ALA A 552 13.03 1.79 -22.03
C ALA A 552 12.96 1.63 -23.55
N ILE A 553 12.04 2.35 -24.22
CA ILE A 553 11.95 2.39 -25.68
C ILE A 553 13.25 2.95 -26.28
N LEU A 554 13.71 4.09 -25.77
CA LEU A 554 14.87 4.79 -26.31
C LEU A 554 16.17 4.03 -26.09
N LEU A 555 16.34 3.42 -24.91
CA LEU A 555 17.53 2.62 -24.57
C LEU A 555 17.41 1.15 -24.99
N GLY A 556 16.28 0.73 -25.55
CA GLY A 556 16.16 -0.57 -26.22
C GLY A 556 15.97 -1.77 -25.29
N CYS A 557 15.36 -1.59 -24.12
CA CYS A 557 15.08 -2.65 -23.15
C CYS A 557 13.60 -2.70 -22.72
N LEU A 558 12.68 -2.46 -23.67
CA LEU A 558 11.24 -2.31 -23.42
C LEU A 558 10.61 -3.57 -22.81
N ASP A 559 10.84 -4.76 -23.37
CA ASP A 559 10.20 -6.00 -22.92
C ASP A 559 10.52 -6.30 -21.46
N ASP A 560 11.79 -6.18 -21.08
CA ASP A 560 12.25 -6.41 -19.71
C ASP A 560 11.68 -5.35 -18.74
N ALA A 561 11.60 -4.09 -19.18
CA ALA A 561 10.97 -3.02 -18.41
C ALA A 561 9.47 -3.27 -18.22
N LEU A 562 8.75 -3.69 -19.26
CA LEU A 562 7.33 -4.02 -19.17
C LEU A 562 7.08 -5.24 -18.29
N ALA A 563 7.96 -6.25 -18.30
CA ALA A 563 7.86 -7.39 -17.39
C ALA A 563 7.94 -6.95 -15.92
N VAL A 564 8.95 -6.13 -15.60
CA VAL A 564 9.14 -5.60 -14.24
C VAL A 564 8.01 -4.65 -13.84
N VAL A 565 7.59 -3.73 -14.72
CA VAL A 565 6.48 -2.79 -14.47
C VAL A 565 5.16 -3.52 -14.29
N SER A 566 4.89 -4.57 -15.06
CA SER A 566 3.65 -5.35 -14.94
C SER A 566 3.61 -6.16 -13.64
N ALA A 567 4.74 -6.71 -13.21
CA ALA A 567 4.83 -7.51 -11.98
C ALA A 567 4.93 -6.66 -10.70
N GLY A 568 5.65 -5.52 -10.76
CA GLY A 568 5.98 -4.67 -9.61
C GLY A 568 5.20 -3.35 -9.55
N GLY A 569 4.46 -2.98 -10.58
CA GLY A 569 3.78 -1.67 -10.69
C GLY A 569 2.48 -1.52 -9.89
N GLY A 570 2.08 -2.53 -9.11
CA GLY A 570 0.87 -2.49 -8.28
C GLY A 570 -0.45 -2.78 -9.03
N PHE A 571 -0.36 -3.18 -10.31
CA PHE A 571 -1.54 -3.57 -11.11
C PHE A 571 -2.07 -4.96 -10.76
N THR A 572 -1.17 -5.85 -10.36
CA THR A 572 -1.47 -7.22 -9.95
C THR A 572 -1.09 -7.44 -8.49
N ARG A 573 -1.60 -8.53 -7.90
CA ARG A 573 -1.11 -8.99 -6.61
C ARG A 573 0.36 -9.39 -6.72
N ASP A 574 1.04 -9.49 -5.59
CA ASP A 574 2.38 -10.07 -5.50
C ASP A 574 2.37 -11.47 -6.17
N PRO A 575 3.31 -11.76 -7.09
CA PRO A 575 3.34 -13.03 -7.82
C PRO A 575 3.71 -14.22 -6.94
N PHE A 576 4.30 -14.01 -5.76
CA PHE A 576 4.77 -15.06 -4.86
C PHE A 576 3.67 -15.48 -3.86
N ARG A 577 3.43 -16.78 -3.73
CA ARG A 577 2.50 -17.42 -2.78
C ARG A 577 3.25 -18.08 -1.62
N PHE A 578 3.85 -17.27 -0.76
CA PHE A 578 4.57 -17.75 0.43
C PHE A 578 3.67 -18.01 1.65
N ALA A 579 2.35 -18.10 1.47
CA ALA A 579 1.44 -18.49 2.54
C ALA A 579 1.80 -19.90 3.04
N GLY A 580 2.11 -20.02 4.33
CA GLY A 580 2.53 -21.29 4.95
C GLY A 580 3.98 -21.71 4.68
N VAL A 581 4.77 -20.90 3.96
CA VAL A 581 6.20 -21.11 3.75
C VAL A 581 6.99 -20.40 4.84
N ASP A 582 8.07 -21.01 5.32
CA ASP A 582 8.95 -20.35 6.28
C ASP A 582 9.57 -19.08 5.70
N ARG A 583 9.75 -18.05 6.54
CA ARG A 583 10.21 -16.74 6.09
C ARG A 583 11.63 -16.78 5.53
N GLU A 584 12.52 -17.55 6.14
CA GLU A 584 13.91 -17.68 5.68
C GLU A 584 13.98 -18.43 4.35
N GLU A 585 13.17 -19.48 4.21
CA GLU A 585 13.05 -20.25 2.97
C GLU A 585 12.50 -19.38 1.82
N ALA A 586 11.44 -18.61 2.08
CA ALA A 586 10.86 -17.67 1.12
C ALA A 586 11.87 -16.60 0.68
N GLN A 587 12.65 -16.07 1.62
CA GLN A 587 13.69 -15.09 1.31
C GLN A 587 14.81 -15.69 0.46
N LYS A 588 15.27 -16.90 0.81
CA LYS A 588 16.29 -17.61 0.04
C LYS A 588 15.82 -17.91 -1.39
N MET A 589 14.57 -18.35 -1.58
CA MET A 589 14.01 -18.55 -2.92
C MET A 589 14.02 -17.27 -3.75
N LYS A 590 13.64 -16.12 -3.15
CA LYS A 590 13.71 -14.82 -3.83
C LYS A 590 15.14 -14.42 -4.18
N GLN A 591 16.10 -14.64 -3.30
CA GLN A 591 17.52 -14.40 -3.56
C GLN A 591 18.06 -15.29 -4.67
N ASP A 592 17.66 -16.57 -4.71
CA ASP A 592 18.05 -17.51 -5.76
C ASP A 592 17.48 -17.09 -7.12
N LEU A 593 16.24 -16.60 -7.18
CA LEU A 593 15.66 -16.00 -8.39
C LEU A 593 16.32 -14.69 -8.80
N ALA A 594 16.86 -13.92 -7.86
CA ALA A 594 17.51 -12.66 -8.17
C ALA A 594 18.85 -12.88 -8.90
N LYS A 595 19.53 -14.01 -8.66
CA LYS A 595 20.86 -14.32 -9.23
C LYS A 595 20.90 -14.20 -10.76
N PRO A 596 22.05 -13.75 -11.32
CA PRO A 596 23.27 -13.34 -10.62
C PRO A 596 23.18 -11.94 -9.99
N HIS A 597 22.06 -11.24 -10.16
CA HIS A 597 21.89 -9.85 -9.72
C HIS A 597 21.34 -9.78 -8.30
N ASN A 598 21.96 -8.99 -7.44
CA ASN A 598 21.45 -8.75 -6.10
C ASN A 598 20.33 -7.69 -6.14
N SER A 599 19.13 -8.06 -6.61
CA SER A 599 18.07 -7.10 -6.95
C SER A 599 16.65 -7.68 -6.86
N ASP A 600 15.71 -6.91 -6.29
CA ASP A 600 14.28 -7.24 -6.33
C ASP A 600 13.71 -7.21 -7.75
N HIS A 601 14.12 -6.25 -8.58
CA HIS A 601 13.66 -6.13 -9.96
C HIS A 601 14.18 -7.30 -10.82
N ALA A 602 15.41 -7.79 -10.57
CA ALA A 602 15.91 -9.01 -11.20
C ALA A 602 15.08 -10.23 -10.81
N CYS A 603 14.73 -10.35 -9.51
CA CYS A 603 13.87 -11.42 -9.02
C CYS A 603 12.52 -11.45 -9.76
N LEU A 604 11.89 -10.27 -9.97
CA LEU A 604 10.65 -10.16 -10.73
C LEU A 604 10.83 -10.49 -12.21
N LEU A 605 11.87 -9.94 -12.85
CA LEU A 605 12.17 -10.19 -14.26
C LEU A 605 12.37 -11.69 -14.52
N ASN A 606 13.19 -12.35 -13.70
CA ASN A 606 13.49 -13.77 -13.83
C ASN A 606 12.26 -14.64 -13.56
N ALA A 607 11.37 -14.23 -12.64
CA ALA A 607 10.10 -14.92 -12.43
C ALA A 607 9.18 -14.82 -13.66
N VAL A 608 9.07 -13.65 -14.29
CA VAL A 608 8.20 -13.41 -15.45
C VAL A 608 8.75 -14.07 -16.72
N SER A 609 10.03 -13.84 -17.01
CA SER A 609 10.71 -14.42 -18.17
C SER A 609 10.80 -15.94 -18.04
N GLY A 610 11.20 -16.45 -16.87
CA GLY A 610 11.26 -17.89 -16.61
C GLY A 610 9.90 -18.58 -16.72
N PHE A 611 8.81 -17.93 -16.30
CA PHE A 611 7.45 -18.45 -16.52
C PHE A 611 7.06 -18.47 -18.01
N SER A 612 7.46 -17.45 -18.76
CA SER A 612 7.16 -17.35 -20.19
C SER A 612 7.93 -18.39 -21.02
N ASP A 613 9.17 -18.66 -20.64
CA ASP A 613 10.07 -19.59 -21.35
C ASP A 613 9.91 -21.05 -20.89
N ALA A 614 9.29 -21.30 -19.73
CA ALA A 614 9.12 -22.64 -19.19
C ALA A 614 8.21 -23.52 -20.07
N PHE A 615 8.74 -24.67 -20.50
CA PHE A 615 7.96 -25.71 -21.20
C PHE A 615 6.74 -26.17 -20.38
N ASN A 616 6.93 -26.34 -19.07
CA ASN A 616 5.85 -26.65 -18.13
C ASN A 616 5.70 -25.51 -17.11
N GLN A 617 4.82 -24.57 -17.43
CA GLN A 617 4.49 -23.41 -16.60
C GLN A 617 3.99 -23.79 -15.20
N ASN A 618 3.27 -24.92 -15.05
CA ASN A 618 2.79 -25.37 -13.74
C ASN A 618 3.95 -25.76 -12.85
N ALA A 619 4.86 -26.58 -13.38
CA ALA A 619 6.05 -27.03 -12.65
C ALA A 619 6.94 -25.86 -12.23
N PHE A 620 7.12 -24.86 -13.12
CA PHE A 620 7.86 -23.64 -12.79
C PHE A 620 7.19 -22.85 -11.65
N CYS A 621 5.87 -22.67 -11.69
CA CYS A 621 5.12 -22.03 -10.60
C CYS A 621 5.17 -22.81 -9.28
N ASP A 622 5.22 -24.14 -9.31
CA ASP A 622 5.32 -24.98 -8.11
C ASP A 622 6.72 -24.94 -7.49
N GLN A 623 7.75 -24.92 -8.34
CA GLN A 623 9.16 -24.79 -7.93
C GLN A 623 9.41 -23.47 -7.20
N TRP A 624 8.94 -22.36 -7.76
CA TRP A 624 9.23 -21.01 -7.25
C TRP A 624 8.12 -20.42 -6.37
N LYS A 625 7.12 -21.23 -6.01
CA LYS A 625 5.95 -20.80 -5.25
C LYS A 625 5.31 -19.54 -5.86
N LEU A 626 5.10 -19.55 -7.17
CA LEU A 626 4.42 -18.47 -7.90
C LEU A 626 2.93 -18.78 -8.05
N ALA A 627 2.08 -17.75 -8.00
CA ALA A 627 0.66 -17.86 -8.24
C ALA A 627 0.38 -17.86 -9.75
N GLN A 628 0.05 -19.02 -10.32
CA GLN A 628 -0.12 -19.17 -11.76
C GLN A 628 -1.14 -18.19 -12.37
N ALA A 629 -2.28 -17.98 -11.71
CA ALA A 629 -3.28 -17.04 -12.18
C ALA A 629 -2.73 -15.60 -12.23
N THR A 630 -1.94 -15.19 -11.23
CA THR A 630 -1.27 -13.90 -11.19
C THR A 630 -0.22 -13.77 -12.28
N MET A 631 0.59 -14.81 -12.53
CA MET A 631 1.59 -14.81 -13.60
C MET A 631 0.96 -14.65 -14.99
N ARG A 632 -0.16 -15.34 -15.24
CA ARG A 632 -0.93 -15.16 -16.49
C ARG A 632 -1.45 -13.72 -16.61
N GLN A 633 -1.99 -13.17 -15.52
CA GLN A 633 -2.43 -11.77 -15.51
C GLN A 633 -1.29 -10.80 -15.80
N ILE A 634 -0.11 -10.99 -15.20
CA ILE A 634 1.08 -10.15 -15.46
C ILE A 634 1.46 -10.20 -16.94
N ARG A 635 1.49 -11.38 -17.55
CA ARG A 635 1.78 -11.53 -18.98
C ARG A 635 0.73 -10.84 -19.87
N ASP A 636 -0.55 -11.00 -19.53
CA ASP A 636 -1.63 -10.34 -20.27
C ASP A 636 -1.53 -8.81 -20.15
N GLN A 637 -1.10 -8.29 -18.98
CA GLN A 637 -0.79 -6.87 -18.79
C GLN A 637 0.37 -6.42 -19.66
N GLN A 638 1.49 -7.16 -19.65
CA GLN A 638 2.67 -6.86 -20.43
C GLN A 638 2.33 -6.77 -21.93
N ASN A 639 1.64 -7.77 -22.47
CA ASN A 639 1.23 -7.81 -23.88
C ASN A 639 0.32 -6.64 -24.24
N ARG A 640 -0.56 -6.24 -23.32
CA ARG A 640 -1.46 -5.11 -23.56
C ARG A 640 -0.72 -3.79 -23.52
N LEU A 641 0.13 -3.55 -22.53
CA LEU A 641 0.96 -2.34 -22.48
C LEU A 641 1.79 -2.22 -23.76
N PHE A 642 2.35 -3.34 -24.24
CA PHE A 642 3.04 -3.39 -25.51
C PHE A 642 2.12 -3.05 -26.69
N THR A 643 0.90 -3.58 -26.72
CA THR A 643 -0.10 -3.29 -27.76
C THR A 643 -0.53 -1.82 -27.75
N ASP A 644 -0.75 -1.24 -26.57
CA ASP A 644 -1.11 0.17 -26.39
C ASP A 644 0.04 1.10 -26.86
N LEU A 645 1.26 0.59 -26.99
CA LEU A 645 2.44 1.29 -27.52
C LEU A 645 2.64 1.09 -29.04
N GLN A 646 1.81 0.30 -29.75
CA GLN A 646 2.00 -0.03 -31.18
C GLN A 646 1.96 1.16 -32.14
N GLU A 647 1.50 2.33 -31.71
CA GLU A 647 1.72 3.59 -32.45
C GLU A 647 3.22 3.84 -32.71
N ILE A 648 4.09 3.28 -31.86
CA ILE A 648 5.54 3.29 -31.95
C ILE A 648 5.99 2.02 -32.71
N LYS A 649 6.00 2.10 -34.05
CA LYS A 649 6.29 0.98 -34.97
C LYS A 649 7.75 0.48 -34.95
N THR A 650 8.25 -0.05 -33.83
CA THR A 650 9.69 -0.25 -33.66
C THR A 650 10.08 -1.41 -32.73
N GLU A 651 9.44 -2.57 -32.83
CA GLU A 651 9.73 -3.71 -31.91
C GLU A 651 11.23 -4.06 -31.85
N SER A 652 11.93 -4.04 -32.98
CA SER A 652 13.37 -4.33 -33.06
C SER A 652 14.23 -3.25 -32.39
N PHE A 653 13.89 -1.97 -32.57
CA PHE A 653 14.59 -0.86 -31.92
C PHE A 653 14.37 -0.88 -30.41
N ALA A 654 13.13 -1.07 -29.97
CA ALA A 654 12.74 -0.98 -28.57
C ALA A 654 13.30 -2.14 -27.71
N ASN A 655 13.80 -3.21 -28.33
CA ASN A 655 14.29 -4.41 -27.65
C ASN A 655 15.74 -4.82 -28.04
N ARG A 656 16.49 -3.94 -28.70
CA ARG A 656 17.87 -4.23 -29.17
C ARG A 656 18.88 -4.53 -28.05
N ASN A 657 18.60 -4.10 -26.82
CA ASN A 657 19.41 -4.33 -25.62
C ASN A 657 18.71 -5.25 -24.60
N ARG A 658 17.76 -6.07 -25.04
CA ARG A 658 17.08 -7.07 -24.18
C ARG A 658 18.08 -7.99 -23.50
N GLY A 659 17.83 -8.30 -22.23
CA GLY A 659 18.71 -9.11 -21.37
C GLY A 659 19.80 -8.31 -20.65
N ASN A 660 19.96 -7.02 -20.96
CA ASN A 660 20.94 -6.16 -20.29
C ASN A 660 20.37 -5.59 -18.97
N PHE A 661 20.61 -6.32 -17.88
CA PHE A 661 20.05 -5.95 -16.58
C PHE A 661 20.57 -4.61 -16.02
N GLN A 662 21.84 -4.27 -16.27
CA GLN A 662 22.42 -3.00 -15.79
C GLN A 662 21.75 -1.80 -16.45
N LEU A 663 21.51 -1.89 -17.76
CA LEU A 663 20.78 -0.87 -18.49
C LEU A 663 19.33 -0.75 -18.03
N LEU A 664 18.67 -1.89 -17.77
CA LEU A 664 17.32 -1.91 -17.21
C LEU A 664 17.25 -1.18 -15.86
N VAL A 665 18.20 -1.42 -14.96
CA VAL A 665 18.31 -0.72 -13.66
C VAL A 665 18.44 0.79 -13.87
N ALA A 666 19.29 1.22 -14.80
CA ALA A 666 19.48 2.64 -15.12
C ALA A 666 18.18 3.28 -15.64
N VAL A 667 17.45 2.58 -16.51
CA VAL A 667 16.14 3.00 -17.05
C VAL A 667 15.06 3.10 -15.97
N LEU A 668 14.97 2.08 -15.11
CA LEU A 668 14.02 2.06 -13.99
C LEU A 668 14.26 3.26 -13.07
N ALA A 669 15.51 3.49 -12.68
CA ALA A 669 15.86 4.59 -11.81
C ALA A 669 15.62 5.96 -12.45
N ALA A 670 15.89 6.13 -13.75
CA ALA A 670 15.62 7.37 -14.46
C ALA A 670 14.12 7.76 -14.45
N GLY A 671 13.23 6.78 -14.57
CA GLY A 671 11.79 7.00 -14.49
C GLY A 671 11.26 7.19 -13.07
N ILE A 672 11.86 6.51 -12.09
CA ILE A 672 11.38 6.45 -10.69
C ILE A 672 12.03 7.53 -9.80
N PHE A 673 13.11 8.16 -10.24
CA PHE A 673 13.75 9.30 -9.54
C PHE A 673 12.71 10.35 -9.10
N PRO A 674 12.79 10.91 -7.88
CA PRO A 674 13.92 10.96 -6.95
C PRO A 674 14.02 9.83 -5.91
N ASN A 675 13.42 8.65 -6.13
CA ASN A 675 13.46 7.56 -5.16
C ASN A 675 14.81 6.82 -5.14
N VAL A 676 15.80 7.45 -4.52
CA VAL A 676 17.12 6.88 -4.26
C VAL A 676 17.44 6.95 -2.78
N ALA A 677 18.23 5.99 -2.32
CA ALA A 677 18.69 5.94 -0.94
C ALA A 677 20.18 5.57 -0.89
N ARG A 678 20.86 6.05 0.15
CA ARG A 678 22.28 5.78 0.37
C ARG A 678 22.48 5.04 1.68
N ARG A 679 23.18 3.91 1.65
CA ARG A 679 23.66 3.24 2.87
C ARG A 679 24.78 4.07 3.50
N ARG A 680 24.87 4.21 4.82
CA ARG A 680 26.06 4.80 5.46
C ARG A 680 26.91 3.74 6.15
N GLY A 681 28.17 3.63 5.73
CA GLY A 681 29.11 2.67 6.29
C GLY A 681 28.55 1.24 6.27
N GLN A 682 28.75 0.49 7.35
CA GLN A 682 28.26 -0.89 7.48
C GLN A 682 26.83 -1.01 8.05
N SER A 683 26.15 0.12 8.26
CA SER A 683 24.80 0.14 8.84
C SER A 683 23.77 -0.60 7.97
N ASP A 684 22.75 -1.18 8.60
CA ASP A 684 21.56 -1.70 7.88
C ASP A 684 20.61 -0.59 7.43
N PHE A 685 20.89 0.66 7.82
CA PHE A 685 20.06 1.82 7.52
C PHE A 685 20.50 2.55 6.25
N TYR A 686 19.49 3.06 5.55
CA TYR A 686 19.60 3.82 4.32
C TYR A 686 18.98 5.20 4.51
N GLU A 687 19.71 6.24 4.13
CA GLU A 687 19.22 7.60 4.07
C GLU A 687 18.40 7.79 2.80
N ALA A 688 17.12 8.14 2.93
CA ALA A 688 16.21 8.47 1.84
C ALA A 688 15.59 9.86 2.05
N GLN A 689 14.85 10.37 1.06
CA GLN A 689 14.16 11.66 1.12
C GLN A 689 15.10 12.81 1.52
N ASN A 690 16.23 12.93 0.82
CA ASN A 690 17.25 13.95 1.09
C ASN A 690 17.85 13.88 2.51
N GLY A 691 17.97 12.66 3.06
CA GLY A 691 18.50 12.41 4.41
C GLY A 691 17.50 12.66 5.54
N LYS A 692 16.23 12.94 5.23
CA LYS A 692 15.18 13.16 6.23
C LYS A 692 14.65 11.87 6.84
N VAL A 693 14.81 10.74 6.14
CA VAL A 693 14.25 9.45 6.53
C VAL A 693 15.35 8.38 6.57
N GLU A 694 15.47 7.71 7.71
CA GLU A 694 16.25 6.47 7.83
C GLU A 694 15.34 5.27 7.62
N ALA A 695 15.63 4.49 6.58
CA ALA A 695 14.85 3.33 6.18
C ALA A 695 15.71 2.06 6.12
N ARG A 696 15.05 0.90 6.03
CA ARG A 696 15.71 -0.39 5.77
C ARG A 696 15.01 -1.10 4.62
N PRO A 697 15.68 -1.97 3.85
CA PRO A 697 14.99 -2.86 2.93
C PRO A 697 13.88 -3.66 3.65
N HIS A 698 12.75 -3.84 2.98
CA HIS A 698 11.64 -4.60 3.51
C HIS A 698 12.07 -6.05 3.75
N GLY A 699 11.52 -6.71 4.78
CA GLY A 699 11.92 -8.05 5.18
C GLY A 699 11.61 -9.17 4.18
N SER A 700 10.97 -8.84 3.05
CA SER A 700 10.68 -9.75 1.92
C SER A 700 11.47 -9.40 0.65
N SER A 701 12.43 -8.47 0.75
CA SER A 701 13.34 -8.06 -0.30
C SER A 701 14.32 -9.20 -0.61
N ALA A 702 14.54 -9.47 -1.88
CA ALA A 702 15.63 -10.30 -2.39
C ALA A 702 16.99 -9.58 -2.27
N TYR A 703 17.00 -8.24 -2.36
CA TYR A 703 18.23 -7.45 -2.18
C TYR A 703 18.83 -7.62 -0.78
N VAL A 704 20.14 -7.86 -0.74
CA VAL A 704 20.95 -7.96 0.48
C VAL A 704 22.05 -6.89 0.44
N PRO A 705 22.25 -6.08 1.49
CA PRO A 705 23.32 -5.07 1.49
C PRO A 705 24.72 -5.69 1.32
N MET A 706 25.48 -5.31 0.29
CA MET A 706 26.82 -5.90 0.02
C MET A 706 27.98 -4.95 0.30
N ALA A 707 27.89 -3.68 -0.11
CA ALA A 707 28.96 -2.70 0.04
C ALA A 707 28.59 -1.58 1.04
N PRO A 708 29.57 -0.98 1.74
CA PRO A 708 29.36 0.28 2.43
C PRO A 708 29.14 1.42 1.41
N ASP A 709 28.37 2.43 1.81
CA ASP A 709 28.16 3.65 1.00
C ASP A 709 27.58 3.40 -0.42
N GLU A 710 26.90 2.27 -0.58
CA GLU A 710 26.19 1.88 -1.80
C GLU A 710 24.94 2.75 -2.02
N TRP A 711 24.73 3.12 -3.28
CA TRP A 711 23.49 3.74 -3.73
C TRP A 711 22.52 2.68 -4.21
N VAL A 712 21.27 2.82 -3.78
CA VAL A 712 20.17 1.99 -4.25
C VAL A 712 19.05 2.89 -4.76
N PHE A 713 18.32 2.43 -5.77
CA PHE A 713 17.00 2.98 -6.08
C PHE A 713 15.92 2.04 -5.54
N PHE A 714 14.75 2.60 -5.25
CA PHE A 714 13.62 1.85 -4.73
C PHE A 714 12.32 2.34 -5.38
N GLN A 715 11.34 1.47 -5.52
CA GLN A 715 10.06 1.88 -6.10
C GLN A 715 9.12 2.51 -5.07
N GLU A 716 9.09 1.98 -3.85
CA GLU A 716 8.18 2.43 -2.79
C GLU A 716 8.94 2.60 -1.46
N LEU A 717 8.73 3.75 -0.81
CA LEU A 717 9.10 4.01 0.58
C LEU A 717 7.80 4.04 1.38
N SER A 718 7.68 3.13 2.34
CA SER A 718 6.50 3.03 3.19
C SER A 718 6.88 3.01 4.66
N GLN A 719 6.16 3.77 5.48
CA GLN A 719 6.23 3.60 6.93
C GLN A 719 5.36 2.41 7.32
N MET A 720 5.96 1.40 7.94
CA MET A 720 5.26 0.28 8.56
C MET A 720 5.43 0.37 10.07
N GLU A 721 4.33 0.64 10.76
CA GLU A 721 4.32 0.90 12.20
C GLU A 721 5.30 2.03 12.56
N SER A 722 6.36 1.74 13.32
CA SER A 722 7.37 2.71 13.75
C SER A 722 8.63 2.75 12.87
N THR A 723 8.67 1.99 11.77
CA THR A 723 9.88 1.86 10.94
C THR A 723 9.62 2.14 9.46
N TYR A 724 10.59 2.74 8.78
CA TYR A 724 10.52 2.99 7.35
C TYR A 724 11.14 1.85 6.55
N LYS A 725 10.41 1.39 5.52
CA LYS A 725 10.78 0.26 4.68
C LYS A 725 10.89 0.66 3.22
N LEU A 726 12.00 0.30 2.59
CA LEU A 726 12.20 0.36 1.14
C LEU A 726 11.70 -0.94 0.52
N LYS A 727 10.87 -0.86 -0.52
CA LYS A 727 10.41 -2.02 -1.28
C LYS A 727 10.85 -1.92 -2.74
N LEU A 728 11.07 -3.07 -3.36
CA LEU A 728 11.58 -3.19 -4.72
C LEU A 728 12.89 -2.42 -4.85
N VAL A 729 13.91 -2.92 -4.15
CA VAL A 729 15.22 -2.28 -4.01
C VAL A 729 16.19 -2.86 -5.02
N SER A 730 17.01 -2.02 -5.62
CA SER A 730 18.12 -2.47 -6.47
C SER A 730 19.31 -1.53 -6.38
N PRO A 731 20.53 -2.08 -6.40
CA PRO A 731 21.74 -1.27 -6.45
C PRO A 731 21.79 -0.50 -7.76
N ILE A 732 22.34 0.70 -7.71
CA ILE A 732 22.48 1.56 -8.88
C ILE A 732 23.89 2.14 -8.98
N ASP A 733 24.42 2.12 -10.19
CA ASP A 733 25.72 2.72 -10.48
C ASP A 733 25.65 4.26 -10.45
N PRO A 734 26.59 4.94 -9.78
CA PRO A 734 26.70 6.39 -9.77
C PRO A 734 26.67 7.06 -11.16
N LEU A 735 27.29 6.45 -12.17
CA LEU A 735 27.32 6.98 -13.54
C LEU A 735 25.93 6.96 -14.18
N ALA A 736 25.16 5.90 -13.95
CA ALA A 736 23.77 5.83 -14.39
C ALA A 736 22.94 6.97 -13.78
N MET A 737 23.12 7.23 -12.48
CA MET A 737 22.46 8.36 -11.81
C MET A 737 22.86 9.71 -12.41
N MET A 738 24.16 9.95 -12.61
CA MET A 738 24.65 11.20 -13.17
C MET A 738 24.16 11.46 -14.60
N LEU A 739 24.03 10.42 -15.42
CA LEU A 739 23.62 10.55 -16.82
C LEU A 739 22.10 10.66 -17.01
N LEU A 740 21.31 9.87 -16.28
CA LEU A 740 19.88 9.70 -16.58
C LEU A 740 18.92 10.23 -15.50
N CYS A 741 19.33 10.29 -14.23
CA CYS A 741 18.42 10.62 -13.14
C CYS A 741 18.24 12.13 -12.95
N GLY A 742 16.99 12.58 -12.81
CA GLY A 742 16.61 13.98 -12.60
C GLY A 742 16.43 14.78 -13.89
N GLU A 743 15.71 15.89 -13.80
CA GLU A 743 15.53 16.83 -14.91
C GLU A 743 16.55 17.97 -14.84
N GLY A 744 16.93 18.49 -15.99
CA GLY A 744 17.85 19.62 -16.11
C GLY A 744 19.34 19.28 -15.96
N PRO A 745 20.21 20.31 -16.10
CA PRO A 745 21.65 20.14 -16.07
C PRO A 745 22.12 19.69 -14.68
N VAL A 746 23.21 18.93 -14.65
CA VAL A 746 23.91 18.63 -13.40
C VAL A 746 24.64 19.85 -12.87
N ASP A 747 24.59 20.05 -11.55
CA ASP A 747 25.39 21.05 -10.87
C ASP A 747 26.82 20.56 -10.74
N VAL A 748 27.77 21.34 -11.27
CA VAL A 748 29.19 21.01 -11.30
C VAL A 748 29.95 22.08 -10.52
N ALA A 749 30.54 21.69 -9.39
CA ALA A 749 31.34 22.56 -8.54
C ALA A 749 32.80 22.09 -8.50
N THR A 750 33.73 22.97 -8.87
CA THR A 750 35.17 22.73 -8.75
C THR A 750 35.63 23.11 -7.34
N GLY A 751 36.13 22.14 -6.57
CA GLY A 751 36.73 22.43 -5.28
C GLY A 751 38.18 22.90 -5.44
N GLU A 752 38.52 24.08 -4.91
CA GLU A 752 39.92 24.39 -4.59
C GLU A 752 40.29 23.54 -3.37
N GLY A 753 41.17 22.56 -3.53
CA GLY A 753 41.64 21.74 -2.42
C GLY A 753 42.26 22.63 -1.34
N LYS A 754 41.55 22.83 -0.22
CA LYS A 754 42.17 23.40 0.98
C LYS A 754 43.19 22.38 1.47
N GLY A 755 44.47 22.64 1.19
CA GLY A 755 45.58 21.91 1.78
C GLY A 755 45.50 22.01 3.31
N GLY A 756 45.01 20.94 3.95
CA GLY A 756 45.12 20.75 5.38
C GLY A 756 46.61 20.78 5.77
N LYS A 757 46.97 21.73 6.64
CA LYS A 757 48.26 21.71 7.33
C LYS A 757 48.21 20.61 8.38
N GLY A 758 48.89 19.50 8.16
CA GLY A 758 49.23 18.56 9.23
C GLY A 758 49.47 17.14 8.74
N GLY A 759 50.71 16.65 8.86
CA GLY A 759 51.05 15.24 8.68
C GLY A 759 52.12 15.01 7.61
N LYS A 760 53.38 14.82 8.04
CA LYS A 760 54.48 14.35 7.21
C LYS A 760 54.22 12.89 6.80
N PHE A 761 53.57 12.65 5.66
CA PHE A 761 53.66 11.38 4.94
C PHE A 761 53.62 11.62 3.43
N GLY A 762 54.56 10.99 2.71
CA GLY A 762 54.48 10.68 1.27
C GLY A 762 54.34 11.81 0.26
N LYS A 763 55.46 12.31 -0.29
CA LYS A 763 55.47 13.01 -1.59
C LYS A 763 55.12 12.02 -2.71
N GLY A 764 53.92 12.10 -3.27
CA GLY A 764 53.56 11.29 -4.43
C GLY A 764 52.09 11.29 -4.86
N SER A 765 51.42 12.43 -4.97
CA SER A 765 50.33 12.61 -5.95
C SER A 765 50.07 14.10 -6.14
N LYS A 766 50.05 14.59 -7.38
CA LYS A 766 49.61 15.94 -7.70
C LYS A 766 48.13 16.00 -7.32
N GLY A 767 47.76 16.90 -6.40
CA GLY A 767 46.35 17.17 -6.11
C GLY A 767 45.65 17.68 -7.37
N GLY A 768 44.97 16.78 -8.09
CA GLY A 768 44.07 17.14 -9.16
C GLY A 768 42.92 17.95 -8.55
N SER A 769 42.50 19.00 -9.23
CA SER A 769 41.26 19.70 -8.89
C SER A 769 40.13 18.68 -8.95
N GLN A 770 39.59 18.26 -7.80
CA GLN A 770 38.43 17.38 -7.76
C GLN A 770 37.17 18.20 -8.02
N THR A 771 36.36 17.71 -8.93
CA THR A 771 35.08 18.31 -9.29
C THR A 771 33.96 17.47 -8.67
N THR A 772 32.93 18.14 -8.15
CA THR A 772 31.75 17.47 -7.60
C THR A 772 30.57 17.67 -8.54
N ILE A 773 29.97 16.57 -8.98
CA ILE A 773 28.66 16.55 -9.62
C ILE A 773 27.61 16.37 -8.53
N SER A 774 26.58 17.20 -8.58
CA SER A 774 25.49 17.21 -7.60
C SER A 774 24.12 17.01 -8.26
N LEU A 775 23.25 16.25 -7.59
CA LEU A 775 21.82 16.08 -7.89
C LEU A 775 21.00 16.29 -6.60
N LEU A 776 19.68 16.47 -6.72
CA LEU A 776 18.74 16.67 -5.59
C LEU A 776 19.20 17.80 -4.66
N ASP A 777 19.34 19.00 -5.20
CA ASP A 777 19.80 20.19 -4.45
C ASP A 777 21.12 19.96 -3.69
N GLY A 778 21.99 19.13 -4.26
CA GLY A 778 23.28 18.77 -3.68
C GLY A 778 23.23 17.72 -2.59
N TRP A 779 22.13 17.02 -2.35
CA TRP A 779 22.14 15.86 -1.44
C TRP A 779 22.93 14.70 -2.03
N VAL A 780 22.72 14.41 -3.31
CA VAL A 780 23.46 13.36 -4.03
C VAL A 780 24.72 14.01 -4.62
N LYS A 781 25.90 13.57 -4.16
CA LYS A 781 27.19 14.11 -4.60
C LYS A 781 28.12 13.00 -5.08
N PHE A 782 28.71 13.21 -6.25
CA PHE A 782 29.72 12.34 -6.83
C PHE A 782 30.97 13.14 -7.11
N ARG A 783 32.12 12.65 -6.64
CA ARG A 783 33.41 13.28 -6.90
C ARG A 783 34.05 12.62 -8.10
N THR A 784 34.49 13.43 -9.04
CA THR A 784 35.13 13.00 -10.28
C THR A 784 36.18 14.00 -10.73
N ASP A 785 36.99 13.65 -11.71
CA ASP A 785 37.92 14.59 -12.33
C ASP A 785 37.17 15.60 -13.25
N PRO A 786 37.75 16.78 -13.52
CA PRO A 786 37.07 17.81 -14.30
C PRO A 786 36.72 17.38 -15.73
N ALA A 787 37.54 16.53 -16.36
CA ALA A 787 37.30 16.10 -17.74
C ALA A 787 36.10 15.15 -17.82
N THR A 788 36.00 14.20 -16.88
CA THR A 788 34.83 13.34 -16.75
C THR A 788 33.58 14.14 -16.40
N ALA A 789 33.68 15.14 -15.52
CA ALA A 789 32.55 16.01 -15.19
C ALA A 789 31.99 16.77 -16.41
N ASP A 790 32.88 17.32 -17.23
CA ASP A 790 32.51 18.01 -18.47
C ASP A 790 31.89 17.07 -19.50
N GLN A 791 32.40 15.84 -19.62
CA GLN A 791 31.82 14.82 -20.50
C GLN A 791 30.41 14.43 -20.06
N VAL A 792 30.21 14.15 -18.77
CA VAL A 792 28.89 13.83 -18.20
C VAL A 792 27.91 14.97 -18.46
N LYS A 793 28.32 16.22 -18.22
CA LYS A 793 27.47 17.41 -18.44
C LYS A 793 27.04 17.53 -19.91
N LYS A 794 27.96 17.37 -20.86
CA LYS A 794 27.66 17.43 -22.31
C LYS A 794 26.76 16.28 -22.75
N LEU A 795 27.05 15.06 -22.30
CA LEU A 795 26.32 13.86 -22.68
C LEU A 795 24.88 13.90 -22.15
N ARG A 796 24.71 14.27 -20.87
CA ARG A 796 23.40 14.46 -20.24
C ARG A 796 22.55 15.50 -20.96
N GLY A 797 23.11 16.68 -21.28
CA GLY A 797 22.36 17.71 -22.00
C GLY A 797 21.89 17.25 -23.38
N SER A 798 22.73 16.49 -24.08
CA SER A 798 22.38 15.89 -25.38
C SER A 798 21.28 14.83 -25.23
N LEU A 799 21.37 13.96 -24.22
CA LEU A 799 20.38 12.93 -23.92
C LEU A 799 19.01 13.52 -23.57
N GLN A 800 18.98 14.53 -22.69
CA GLN A 800 17.74 15.20 -22.29
C GLN A 800 17.08 15.88 -23.47
N SER A 801 17.85 16.56 -24.32
CA SER A 801 17.33 17.19 -25.54
C SER A 801 16.75 16.16 -26.51
N ALA A 802 17.42 15.03 -26.69
CA ALA A 802 16.93 13.92 -27.53
C ALA A 802 15.67 13.28 -26.95
N PHE A 803 15.59 13.09 -25.62
CA PHE A 803 14.43 12.55 -24.93
C PHE A 803 13.20 13.47 -25.06
N GLN A 804 13.37 14.77 -24.84
CA GLN A 804 12.31 15.76 -24.99
C GLN A 804 11.80 15.84 -26.44
N ALA A 805 12.71 15.77 -27.42
CA ALA A 805 12.35 15.75 -28.84
C ALA A 805 11.56 14.49 -29.22
N PHE A 806 11.88 13.34 -28.64
CA PHE A 806 11.12 12.11 -28.80
C PHE A 806 9.71 12.24 -28.22
N CYS A 807 9.59 12.78 -27.00
CA CYS A 807 8.28 13.01 -26.37
C CYS A 807 7.42 13.99 -27.17
N ALA A 808 8.00 15.00 -27.83
CA ALA A 808 7.26 15.95 -28.65
C ALA A 808 6.75 15.37 -29.99
N LYS A 809 7.30 14.24 -30.45
CA LYS A 809 6.96 13.59 -31.73
C LYS A 809 6.83 12.07 -31.54
N SER A 810 5.98 11.66 -30.60
CA SER A 810 5.74 10.24 -30.34
C SER A 810 5.18 9.52 -31.57
N GLY A 811 5.51 8.23 -31.68
CA GLY A 811 5.19 7.38 -32.83
C GLY A 811 6.19 7.46 -33.99
N VAL A 812 7.18 8.36 -33.92
CA VAL A 812 8.27 8.46 -34.91
C VAL A 812 9.59 8.05 -34.26
N LEU A 813 10.37 7.22 -34.97
CA LEU A 813 11.71 6.88 -34.54
C LEU A 813 12.57 8.14 -34.35
N PRO A 814 13.42 8.20 -33.32
CA PRO A 814 14.42 9.25 -33.21
C PRO A 814 15.30 9.30 -34.47
N PRO A 815 15.82 10.49 -34.86
CA PRO A 815 16.80 10.59 -35.94
C PRO A 815 18.02 9.71 -35.69
N GLN A 816 18.68 9.24 -36.74
CA GLN A 816 19.82 8.32 -36.64
C GLN A 816 20.94 8.80 -35.70
N ALA A 817 21.18 10.13 -35.65
CA ALA A 817 22.15 10.72 -34.73
C ALA A 817 21.75 10.54 -33.25
N ASN A 818 20.45 10.65 -32.92
CA ASN A 818 19.95 10.40 -31.58
C ASN A 818 19.97 8.91 -31.24
N ILE A 819 19.67 8.04 -32.20
CA ILE A 819 19.80 6.58 -32.02
C ILE A 819 21.24 6.21 -31.66
N ALA A 820 22.22 6.72 -32.42
CA ALA A 820 23.64 6.49 -32.13
C ALA A 820 24.06 7.01 -30.75
N LEU A 821 23.53 8.16 -30.31
CA LEU A 821 23.73 8.68 -28.96
C LEU A 821 23.20 7.72 -27.88
N PHE A 822 21.97 7.22 -28.05
CA PHE A 822 21.38 6.26 -27.10
C PHE A 822 22.17 4.94 -27.07
N ASP A 823 22.63 4.46 -28.21
CA ASP A 823 23.43 3.24 -28.31
C ASP A 823 24.80 3.40 -27.65
N GLN A 824 25.45 4.57 -27.82
CA GLN A 824 26.69 4.89 -27.13
C GLN A 824 26.51 4.89 -25.61
N VAL A 825 25.41 5.49 -25.12
CA VAL A 825 25.12 5.56 -23.68
C VAL A 825 24.75 4.19 -23.12
N ALA A 826 23.97 3.40 -23.86
CA ALA A 826 23.69 2.02 -23.51
C ALA A 826 24.99 1.21 -23.37
N ALA A 827 25.91 1.33 -24.32
CA ALA A 827 27.21 0.65 -24.25
C ALA A 827 28.02 1.07 -23.01
N ILE A 828 28.11 2.37 -22.71
CA ILE A 828 28.80 2.89 -21.51
C ILE A 828 28.22 2.27 -20.23
N LEU A 829 26.89 2.27 -20.09
CA LEU A 829 26.20 1.75 -18.91
C LEU A 829 26.20 0.21 -18.82
N SER A 830 26.56 -0.48 -19.90
CA SER A 830 26.65 -1.95 -19.92
C SER A 830 28.01 -2.45 -19.43
N MET A 831 29.06 -1.64 -19.56
CA MET A 831 30.44 -2.02 -19.23
C MET A 831 30.76 -1.94 -17.74
N THR A 832 29.88 -1.31 -16.94
CA THR A 832 30.16 -0.98 -15.54
C THR A 832 30.02 -2.14 -14.55
N GLY A 833 29.33 -3.23 -14.88
CA GLY A 833 29.00 -4.28 -13.90
C GLY A 833 29.74 -5.61 -14.01
N ASP A 834 30.73 -5.77 -14.90
CA ASP A 834 31.54 -7.00 -14.97
C ASP A 834 32.86 -6.94 -14.17
N SER A 835 33.14 -5.83 -13.47
CA SER A 835 34.30 -5.73 -12.55
C SER A 835 34.17 -4.51 -11.63
N PRO A 836 34.37 -4.62 -10.30
CA PRO A 836 34.45 -3.47 -9.38
C PRO A 836 35.65 -2.52 -9.61
N GLY A 837 36.29 -2.55 -10.79
CA GLY A 837 37.60 -1.95 -11.02
C GLY A 837 37.88 -1.39 -12.41
N ALA A 838 36.90 -1.29 -13.32
CA ALA A 838 37.17 -0.85 -14.69
C ALA A 838 37.24 0.68 -14.90
N LEU A 839 36.85 1.48 -13.90
CA LEU A 839 37.10 2.93 -13.83
C LEU A 839 37.61 3.30 -12.43
N GLY A 840 38.81 2.83 -12.09
CA GLY A 840 39.48 3.23 -10.86
C GLY A 840 39.65 4.75 -10.80
N GLY A 841 38.94 5.41 -9.87
CA GLY A 841 39.17 6.83 -9.61
C GLY A 841 38.04 7.67 -8.98
N LEU A 842 36.85 7.13 -8.67
CA LEU A 842 35.84 7.90 -7.93
C LEU A 842 36.02 7.67 -6.42
N ALA A 843 36.95 8.42 -5.82
CA ALA A 843 37.14 8.43 -4.37
C ALA A 843 35.92 9.07 -3.68
N GLN A 844 35.07 8.25 -3.06
CA GLN A 844 34.17 8.67 -2.00
C GLN A 844 35.02 9.10 -0.79
N GLU A 845 34.71 10.24 -0.17
CA GLU A 845 35.30 10.56 1.14
C GLU A 845 34.30 10.33 2.27
N PRO A 846 34.79 9.97 3.47
CA PRO A 846 34.00 9.86 4.68
C PRO A 846 33.54 11.25 5.15
N GLY A 847 32.34 11.30 5.75
CA GLY A 847 31.89 12.48 6.48
C GLY A 847 32.71 12.69 7.76
N GLU A 848 33.12 13.93 8.02
CA GLU A 848 33.84 14.34 9.23
C GLU A 848 32.97 14.19 10.50
N GLU A 849 33.60 13.57 11.49
CA GLU A 849 33.42 13.61 12.96
C GLU A 849 32.27 12.82 13.63
N ALA A 850 32.62 11.60 14.05
CA ALA A 850 32.17 11.01 15.31
C ALA A 850 33.28 11.12 16.36
N MET A 851 32.95 11.61 17.57
CA MET A 851 33.81 11.55 18.75
C MET A 851 33.78 10.16 19.39
N ALA A 852 34.98 9.64 19.72
CA ALA A 852 35.37 8.70 20.79
C ALA A 852 34.66 7.31 20.85
N ASP A 853 35.29 6.16 21.09
CA ASP A 853 36.56 5.78 21.75
C ASP A 853 36.90 4.32 21.35
N GLY A 854 38.17 3.92 21.48
CA GLY A 854 38.54 2.57 21.92
C GLY A 854 39.23 1.64 20.91
N ASP A 855 40.55 1.51 21.07
CA ASP A 855 41.51 0.63 20.41
C ASP A 855 41.12 -0.85 20.30
N VAL A 856 41.49 -1.52 19.19
CA VAL A 856 42.20 -2.83 19.18
C VAL A 856 42.96 -3.00 17.84
N GLU A 857 44.26 -3.25 17.93
CA GLU A 857 45.21 -3.61 16.86
C GLU A 857 44.97 -5.03 16.30
N ILE A 858 45.10 -5.23 14.97
CA ILE A 858 45.63 -6.49 14.38
C ILE A 858 46.46 -6.17 13.11
N GLU A 859 47.73 -6.60 13.13
CA GLU A 859 48.71 -6.64 12.03
C GLU A 859 48.31 -7.61 10.92
N VAL A 860 48.66 -7.33 9.64
CA VAL A 860 49.36 -8.30 8.74
C VAL A 860 50.11 -7.56 7.60
N GLU A 861 51.42 -7.80 7.61
CA GLU A 861 52.46 -7.92 6.56
C GLU A 861 52.35 -7.30 5.15
N ALA A 862 53.51 -6.74 4.78
CA ALA A 862 53.88 -6.14 3.52
C ALA A 862 54.42 -7.15 2.49
N SER A 863 54.39 -6.77 1.20
CA SER A 863 55.46 -7.16 0.27
C SER A 863 55.78 -6.04 -0.73
N ALA A 864 57.07 -5.91 -0.98
CA ALA A 864 57.79 -4.86 -1.68
C ALA A 864 57.65 -4.96 -3.22
N SER A 865 58.02 -3.98 -4.06
CA SER A 865 59.38 -3.46 -4.21
C SER A 865 59.52 -2.51 -5.42
N ALA A 866 60.58 -1.69 -5.36
CA ALA A 866 61.38 -1.06 -6.43
C ALA A 866 60.69 -0.09 -7.40
N GLY A 867 61.13 1.16 -7.62
CA GLY A 867 62.41 1.82 -7.37
C GLY A 867 62.91 2.45 -8.67
N PHE A 868 63.03 3.79 -8.76
CA PHE A 868 64.09 4.53 -9.47
C PHE A 868 63.86 6.07 -9.37
N ARG A 869 64.92 6.78 -9.03
CA ARG A 869 65.20 8.24 -9.17
C ARG A 869 66.48 8.33 -10.05
N PRO A 870 67.05 9.48 -10.51
CA PRO A 870 66.98 10.86 -9.96
C PRO A 870 67.16 12.04 -10.96
N GLY A 871 67.21 13.27 -10.41
CA GLY A 871 67.91 14.44 -10.97
C GLY A 871 66.99 15.53 -11.56
N MET A 872 67.21 16.85 -11.42
CA MET A 872 68.30 17.64 -10.84
C MET A 872 67.85 19.13 -10.77
N LYS A 873 68.22 19.82 -9.68
CA LYS A 873 68.56 21.26 -9.49
C LYS A 873 67.67 22.43 -10.03
N ARG A 874 67.11 23.17 -9.05
CA ARG A 874 67.03 24.65 -8.78
C ARG A 874 67.75 25.63 -9.74
N PRO A 875 67.29 26.91 -9.91
CA PRO A 875 67.13 27.89 -8.79
C PRO A 875 65.94 28.88 -8.84
N ALA A 876 65.72 29.52 -7.68
CA ALA A 876 64.92 30.74 -7.40
C ALA A 876 65.71 32.00 -7.89
N PRO A 877 65.35 33.30 -7.66
CA PRO A 877 64.49 33.90 -6.61
C PRO A 877 63.70 35.20 -6.99
N TRP A 878 63.18 35.90 -5.96
CA TRP A 878 62.67 37.29 -5.83
C TRP A 878 61.15 37.49 -5.91
N GLN A 879 60.43 37.79 -4.81
CA GLN A 879 60.38 38.97 -3.90
C GLN A 879 59.50 40.12 -4.41
N ASP A 880 58.32 40.29 -3.79
CA ASP A 880 57.78 41.54 -3.19
C ASP A 880 56.44 41.18 -2.51
N LYS A 881 56.18 41.36 -1.20
CA LYS A 881 56.06 42.55 -0.32
C LYS A 881 54.82 43.43 -0.59
N GLY A 882 54.02 43.58 0.47
CA GLY A 882 52.88 44.50 0.63
C GLY A 882 51.57 43.72 0.75
N GLY A 883 50.83 43.67 1.86
CA GLY A 883 50.72 44.56 3.02
C GLY A 883 49.28 45.07 3.09
N GLY A 884 48.56 44.81 4.19
CA GLY A 884 47.27 45.47 4.49
C GLY A 884 46.22 44.56 5.14
N ALA A 885 46.10 44.68 6.46
CA ALA A 885 45.08 44.03 7.31
C ALA A 885 43.85 44.93 7.53
N TRP A 886 42.95 44.46 8.42
CA TRP A 886 41.79 45.10 9.09
C TRP A 886 40.42 44.75 8.48
N GLN A 887 39.74 43.70 8.97
CA GLN A 887 38.92 43.56 10.20
C GLN A 887 37.49 44.12 10.11
N ARG A 888 36.56 43.25 10.53
CA ARG A 888 35.09 43.35 10.56
C ARG A 888 34.56 44.39 11.56
N PRO A 889 33.30 44.81 11.41
CA PRO A 889 32.46 45.13 12.57
C PRO A 889 31.17 44.30 12.65
N ARG A 890 30.75 44.13 13.89
CA ARG A 890 29.54 43.50 14.43
C ARG A 890 28.68 44.64 15.00
N MET A 891 27.36 44.66 14.86
CA MET A 891 26.51 45.58 15.64
C MET A 891 25.08 45.08 15.86
N ASP A 892 24.50 45.66 16.91
CA ASP A 892 23.46 45.19 17.82
C ASP A 892 22.02 45.74 17.54
N LYS A 893 21.11 45.25 18.40
CA LYS A 893 19.66 45.49 18.61
C LYS A 893 19.18 46.96 18.70
N GLY A 894 17.89 47.20 18.38
CA GLY A 894 16.99 48.10 19.16
C GLY A 894 15.90 48.92 18.41
N GLY A 895 14.62 48.75 18.82
CA GLY A 895 13.46 49.69 18.69
C GLY A 895 12.79 49.82 17.31
N SER A 896 11.48 50.03 17.10
CA SER A 896 10.32 50.43 17.92
C SER A 896 9.01 50.27 17.09
N ALA A 897 7.87 50.00 17.76
CA ALA A 897 6.47 49.97 17.24
C ALA A 897 5.90 51.42 17.06
N PRO A 898 4.59 51.75 16.77
CA PRO A 898 3.32 50.99 16.91
C PRO A 898 2.16 51.27 15.87
N TRP A 899 1.05 50.48 15.87
CA TRP A 899 -0.36 50.91 16.18
C TRP A 899 -1.45 49.80 16.00
N ALA A 900 -2.29 49.63 17.06
CA ALA A 900 -3.75 49.29 17.20
C ALA A 900 -4.46 48.21 16.34
N GLY A 901 -5.43 47.42 16.84
CA GLY A 901 -6.16 47.32 18.13
C GLY A 901 -7.09 46.08 18.12
N GLY A 902 -7.24 45.31 19.21
CA GLY A 902 -8.34 45.34 20.22
C GLY A 902 -9.57 44.50 19.78
N LYS A 903 -10.27 43.61 20.51
CA LYS A 903 -10.48 43.16 21.92
C LYS A 903 -11.02 41.70 21.83
N ALA A 904 -10.77 40.69 22.68
CA ALA A 904 -10.81 40.48 24.14
C ALA A 904 -12.17 39.99 24.72
N GLY A 905 -12.10 38.83 25.40
CA GLY A 905 -13.02 38.30 26.43
C GLY A 905 -12.82 36.77 26.57
N GLY A 906 -12.45 36.12 27.68
CA GLY A 906 -12.17 36.50 29.06
C GLY A 906 -12.92 35.59 30.05
N PHE A 907 -12.20 34.81 30.90
CA PHE A 907 -12.46 34.33 32.29
C PHE A 907 -11.82 32.94 32.54
N LYS A 908 -10.72 32.79 33.32
CA LYS A 908 -10.57 32.62 34.80
C LYS A 908 -11.23 31.34 35.38
N GLY A 909 -10.60 30.50 36.21
CA GLY A 909 -9.25 30.50 36.79
C GLY A 909 -9.06 29.45 37.92
N GLY A 910 -7.80 29.28 38.39
CA GLY A 910 -7.34 28.87 39.75
C GLY A 910 -7.28 27.37 40.08
N GLY A 911 -6.31 26.84 40.85
CA GLY A 911 -5.10 27.40 41.48
C GLY A 911 -4.54 26.48 42.59
N GLY A 912 -3.21 26.48 42.79
CA GLY A 912 -2.47 26.16 44.04
C GLY A 912 -2.25 24.67 44.40
N GLY A 913 -1.12 24.21 44.97
CA GLY A 913 0.17 24.80 45.36
C GLY A 913 0.95 23.92 46.37
N LYS A 914 2.29 24.12 46.45
CA LYS A 914 3.28 23.77 47.53
C LYS A 914 3.57 22.26 47.77
N GLY A 915 4.78 21.75 48.07
CA GLY A 915 6.11 22.28 48.40
C GLY A 915 6.74 21.48 49.58
N LYS A 916 8.09 21.28 49.58
CA LYS A 916 9.02 20.75 50.65
C LYS A 916 9.21 19.21 50.69
N SER A 917 10.31 18.58 51.16
CA SER A 917 11.71 18.91 51.53
C SER A 917 12.33 17.68 52.27
N TRP A 918 13.56 17.25 51.89
CA TRP A 918 14.64 16.62 52.69
C TRP A 918 14.44 15.36 53.56
N GLY A 919 15.38 14.39 53.48
CA GLY A 919 15.66 13.46 54.60
C GLY A 919 16.51 12.20 54.33
N LYS A 920 17.83 12.33 54.53
CA LYS A 920 18.91 11.36 54.89
C LYS A 920 18.64 9.85 55.17
N GLY A 921 19.64 9.05 54.75
CA GLY A 921 20.31 7.97 55.53
C GLY A 921 19.73 6.56 55.35
N GLY A 922 20.46 5.45 55.25
CA GLY A 922 21.88 5.14 55.38
C GLY A 922 22.03 3.66 55.76
N GLY A 923 23.03 2.96 55.19
CA GLY A 923 23.78 1.90 55.89
C GLY A 923 23.35 0.42 55.78
N GLY A 924 24.35 -0.42 55.48
CA GLY A 924 24.52 -1.76 56.09
C GLY A 924 24.22 -2.95 55.19
N LYS A 925 25.19 -3.49 54.44
CA LYS A 925 26.10 -4.62 54.81
C LYS A 925 25.41 -5.97 55.09
N GLY A 926 25.81 -6.98 54.32
CA GLY A 926 26.47 -8.15 54.94
C GLY A 926 26.01 -9.54 54.48
N GLY A 927 26.93 -10.25 53.81
CA GLY A 927 27.13 -11.71 53.91
C GLY A 927 26.13 -12.59 53.15
N GLY A 928 26.50 -13.67 52.47
CA GLY A 928 27.78 -14.34 52.41
C GLY A 928 27.58 -15.82 52.06
N LYS A 929 28.27 -16.26 51.00
CA LYS A 929 28.99 -17.53 50.85
C LYS A 929 28.27 -18.88 50.71
N LYS A 930 28.78 -19.58 49.69
CA LYS A 930 29.05 -21.03 49.52
C LYS A 930 27.85 -21.90 49.12
N GLY A 931 27.97 -22.81 48.15
CA GLY A 931 29.12 -23.24 47.36
C GLY A 931 28.93 -24.67 46.85
N GLY A 932 29.56 -24.96 45.70
CA GLY A 932 29.95 -26.31 45.26
C GLY A 932 28.92 -27.06 44.41
N LYS A 933 29.28 -27.88 43.42
CA LYS A 933 30.53 -28.13 42.67
C LYS A 933 30.22 -29.31 41.73
N GLY A 934 30.69 -29.25 40.48
CA GLY A 934 31.00 -30.41 39.61
C GLY A 934 29.80 -31.14 38.99
N SER A 935 29.92 -31.83 37.86
CA SER A 935 31.06 -32.15 36.99
C SER A 935 30.52 -32.94 35.79
N MET A 936 31.18 -32.82 34.61
CA MET A 936 31.36 -33.81 33.52
C MET A 936 30.12 -34.55 32.96
N GLY A 937 29.95 -34.82 31.67
CA GLY A 937 30.78 -34.95 30.46
C GLY A 937 29.82 -35.59 29.43
N GLY A 938 29.75 -35.18 28.15
CA GLY A 938 30.70 -35.57 27.11
C GLY A 938 30.47 -37.04 26.68
N PHE A 939 29.84 -37.29 25.53
CA PHE A 939 30.16 -38.39 24.58
C PHE A 939 29.35 -38.24 23.29
N GLY A 940 30.03 -38.34 22.15
CA GLY A 940 29.45 -38.37 20.81
C GLY A 940 29.21 -39.78 20.29
N GLY A 941 28.83 -39.88 19.03
CA GLY A 941 28.77 -41.14 18.27
C GLY A 941 27.89 -41.03 17.05
N GLY A 942 28.51 -41.05 15.86
CA GLY A 942 27.83 -41.09 14.57
C GLY A 942 27.42 -42.50 14.15
N GLY A 943 26.85 -42.59 12.94
CA GLY A 943 26.59 -43.85 12.25
C GLY A 943 25.88 -43.58 10.93
N GLY A 944 26.54 -43.87 9.81
CA GLY A 944 25.95 -43.92 8.48
C GLY A 944 25.76 -45.36 7.99
N PHE A 945 24.86 -45.56 7.03
CA PHE A 945 24.70 -46.66 6.05
C PHE A 945 23.70 -46.10 5.02
N GLY A 946 23.80 -46.19 3.69
CA GLY A 946 24.46 -47.16 2.82
C GLY A 946 23.39 -48.03 2.12
N GLY A 947 23.20 -47.91 0.80
CA GLY A 947 22.43 -48.89 0.01
C GLY A 947 21.59 -48.31 -1.13
N GLY A 948 21.96 -48.60 -2.39
CA GLY A 948 21.24 -48.20 -3.60
C GLY A 948 20.39 -49.30 -4.24
N SER A 949 19.80 -49.02 -5.40
CA SER A 949 19.66 -49.95 -6.53
C SER A 949 19.05 -49.23 -7.74
N ALA A 950 19.36 -49.77 -8.92
CA ALA A 950 19.04 -49.27 -10.25
C ALA A 950 17.97 -50.12 -10.95
N ALA A 951 17.28 -49.54 -11.95
CA ALA A 951 16.66 -50.12 -13.17
C ALA A 951 15.54 -49.14 -13.61
N GLY A 952 15.36 -48.70 -14.85
CA GLY A 952 15.65 -49.29 -16.15
C GLY A 952 14.34 -49.70 -16.82
N ASN A 953 13.77 -48.85 -17.68
CA ASN A 953 13.12 -49.25 -18.94
C ASN A 953 12.59 -48.05 -19.75
N ALA A 954 12.86 -48.11 -21.06
CA ALA A 954 12.34 -47.25 -22.11
C ALA A 954 11.13 -47.96 -22.82
N PRO A 955 10.70 -47.56 -24.03
CA PRO A 955 9.49 -46.77 -24.25
C PRO A 955 8.43 -47.50 -25.09
N PHE A 956 7.22 -46.95 -25.17
CA PHE A 956 6.23 -47.31 -26.20
C PHE A 956 5.77 -46.06 -26.95
N GLY A 957 5.96 -46.10 -28.27
CA GLY A 957 5.42 -45.13 -29.22
C GLY A 957 3.99 -45.43 -29.63
N GLY A 958 3.32 -44.42 -30.17
CA GLY A 958 2.00 -44.48 -30.77
C GLY A 958 1.79 -43.27 -31.67
N ASN A 959 1.31 -43.53 -32.87
CA ASN A 959 1.55 -42.79 -34.11
C ASN A 959 0.40 -41.84 -34.48
N ALA A 960 0.75 -40.82 -35.28
CA ALA A 960 -0.01 -40.16 -36.36
C ALA A 960 -1.39 -39.49 -36.13
N GLY A 961 -1.51 -38.26 -36.63
CA GLY A 961 -2.79 -37.58 -36.89
C GLY A 961 -2.63 -36.14 -37.35
N THR A 962 -2.23 -35.94 -38.61
CA THR A 962 -2.25 -34.64 -39.32
C THR A 962 -3.68 -34.20 -39.64
N ALA A 963 -4.03 -32.94 -39.36
CA ALA A 963 -5.09 -32.22 -40.06
C ALA A 963 -4.82 -30.71 -40.03
N ASP A 964 -4.99 -30.11 -41.20
CA ASP A 964 -4.56 -28.79 -41.63
C ASP A 964 -5.70 -27.75 -41.49
N ALA A 965 -5.31 -26.48 -41.56
CA ALA A 965 -6.08 -25.32 -42.03
C ALA A 965 -7.22 -24.67 -41.18
N SER A 966 -6.94 -23.41 -40.83
CA SER A 966 -7.71 -22.20 -41.21
C SER A 966 -8.62 -21.47 -40.20
N SER A 967 -8.54 -20.14 -40.31
CA SER A 967 -9.43 -19.07 -39.83
C SER A 967 -9.23 -18.52 -38.41
N ALA A 968 -8.39 -17.47 -38.37
CA ALA A 968 -8.44 -16.42 -37.37
C ALA A 968 -9.69 -15.54 -37.56
N PRO A 969 -10.25 -14.99 -36.47
CA PRO A 969 -10.90 -13.69 -36.50
C PRO A 969 -10.02 -12.66 -35.78
N ARG A 970 -9.82 -11.54 -36.48
CA ARG A 970 -9.25 -10.29 -35.95
C ARG A 970 -10.07 -9.81 -34.74
N TRP A 971 -9.36 -9.46 -33.68
CA TRP A 971 -9.84 -8.69 -32.51
C TRP A 971 -8.85 -7.58 -32.25
#